data_AF-A0A1H8V790-F1
#
_entry.id   AF-A0A1H8V790-F1
#
_cell.length_a   1.000
_cell.length_b   1.000
_cell.length_c   1.000
_cell.angle_alpha   90.00
_cell.angle_beta   90.00
_cell.angle_gamma   90.00
#
_symmetry.space_group_name_H-M   'P 1'
#
loop_
_entity.id
_entity.type
_entity.pdbx_description
1 polymer ?
#
loop_
_entity_poly.entity_id
_entity_poly.type
_entity_poly.pdbx_seq_one_letter_code
_entity_poly.pdbx_strand_id
1 'polypeptide(L)'
;MKQPAEPVWFAHRFLRDSTQKRSASRDLSAGVAVAVVAVLLHGSALAQGAKGSAEHIRAVTGAIDSAAIVANAKTTNDWPSYGLDYAETRFSKLDQINADNVKSLGLQWSYSLGSDRGVEATPVVVDGIMYVTASWSVVHAVDTRTGKKLWTYDPGVDRSKGYRGCCDVVNRGVALYKGKVFVGAYDGRLVALDAATGAKVWEKDTLIDHEHSYTITGAPRVFNGKVVIGNGGAEYGVRGYVTAYDAETGNQAWRWFTVPGDPSKPFEDASMEAAAKTWDPAGKWWINGGGGTAWDTITFDPDLNMVYIGTGNGSPWNRSLRSPAGGDNLYLGSIVALNADTGKYVWHYQETPGDNWDYTSTQPMILADLTIDGQPRKVVLHAPKNGFFFVIDRTNGKFISAKNFVDVNWATGYDAGGRPIEAPEARSPDKSFDSIPGPYGAHNWHPMSFNPQTGLVYLPAQGVPINLTGEKALTQNKMEPFKFGSTTGWNVGFALNATPPKNLPFGRLLAWDPVQQKEVWRAEYVAPWNGGTLTTAGNLVFQGTADGRFVAYNAKTGEKLWQSPLGTGAVAAPATYMVDGVQYVSIAVGWGGVFGISQRATETEAPGTVYTFAVGGKAPMPEFAKYQMGNLLTGIEYDPKDVPEGTAIYVAACATCHGVPGVDRGGNVKNLGYSTTEKIGHLKDIVFKGPFRDKGMPDFTGKLTEADVVKIQAFIQGTADAIRPK
;
A
#
# COMPACT_ATOMS: atom_id res chain seq x y z
N MET A 1 -64.88 54.17 -42.39
CA MET A 1 -65.31 53.53 -43.65
C MET A 1 -65.19 52.02 -43.46
N LYS A 2 -66.21 51.16 -43.50
CA LYS A 2 -67.68 51.24 -43.52
C LYS A 2 -68.18 50.01 -42.72
N GLN A 3 -69.09 50.24 -41.77
CA GLN A 3 -70.11 49.31 -41.22
C GLN A 3 -71.11 48.86 -42.33
N PRO A 4 -72.24 48.13 -42.08
CA PRO A 4 -72.87 47.54 -40.85
C PRO A 4 -73.29 46.05 -41.05
N ALA A 5 -73.77 45.23 -40.10
CA ALA A 5 -74.98 45.19 -39.23
C ALA A 5 -76.37 45.06 -39.93
N GLU A 6 -76.94 43.83 -39.88
CA GLU A 6 -78.38 43.38 -39.76
C GLU A 6 -79.52 43.98 -40.65
N PRO A 7 -80.82 43.51 -40.64
CA PRO A 7 -81.50 42.22 -40.31
C PRO A 7 -82.66 41.81 -41.30
N VAL A 8 -83.48 40.80 -40.93
CA VAL A 8 -84.96 40.63 -41.16
C VAL A 8 -85.52 39.54 -42.14
N TRP A 9 -86.11 38.50 -41.50
CA TRP A 9 -87.40 37.77 -41.69
C TRP A 9 -88.09 37.50 -43.05
N PHE A 10 -88.60 36.26 -43.22
CA PHE A 10 -89.95 35.80 -43.65
C PHE A 10 -89.89 34.25 -43.80
N ALA A 11 -90.91 33.38 -43.68
CA ALA A 11 -92.11 33.18 -42.86
C ALA A 11 -92.69 31.79 -43.24
N HIS A 12 -93.38 31.12 -42.29
CA HIS A 12 -94.45 30.10 -42.51
C HIS A 12 -94.08 28.74 -43.17
N ARG A 13 -94.70 27.57 -42.91
CA ARG A 13 -95.83 27.11 -42.08
C ARG A 13 -95.80 25.55 -42.06
N PHE A 14 -95.89 24.97 -40.85
CA PHE A 14 -96.86 23.93 -40.42
C PHE A 14 -96.84 22.42 -40.82
N LEU A 15 -97.27 21.65 -39.78
CA LEU A 15 -97.85 20.29 -39.66
C LEU A 15 -96.87 19.12 -39.35
N ARG A 16 -96.85 18.61 -38.09
CA ARG A 16 -97.72 17.58 -37.42
C ARG A 16 -97.48 16.18 -38.00
N ASP A 17 -97.09 15.15 -37.24
CA ASP A 17 -97.87 14.45 -36.19
C ASP A 17 -96.89 13.61 -35.30
N SER A 18 -97.04 13.56 -33.96
CA SER A 18 -97.78 12.55 -33.14
C SER A 18 -97.10 11.15 -33.16
N THR A 19 -96.88 10.37 -32.09
CA THR A 19 -97.48 10.23 -30.74
C THR A 19 -96.54 9.51 -29.74
N GLN A 20 -96.60 9.97 -28.49
CA GLN A 20 -96.56 9.30 -27.17
C GLN A 20 -96.37 7.77 -27.07
N LYS A 21 -95.57 7.35 -26.06
CA LYS A 21 -96.11 6.70 -24.83
C LYS A 21 -95.10 6.71 -23.66
N ARG A 22 -95.62 7.04 -22.48
CA ARG A 22 -95.00 7.05 -21.15
C ARG A 22 -95.11 5.65 -20.51
N SER A 23 -94.15 5.29 -19.65
CA SER A 23 -94.46 4.71 -18.34
C SER A 23 -93.37 5.07 -17.31
N ALA A 24 -93.81 5.70 -16.23
CA ALA A 24 -93.11 5.81 -14.94
C ALA A 24 -93.10 4.41 -14.26
N SER A 25 -92.39 4.10 -13.17
CA SER A 25 -91.91 4.87 -12.02
C SER A 25 -91.09 3.94 -11.10
N ARG A 26 -90.16 4.51 -10.32
CA ARG A 26 -89.77 4.15 -8.92
C ARG A 26 -89.08 2.78 -8.70
N ASP A 27 -87.96 2.63 -7.96
CA ASP A 27 -87.71 3.11 -6.60
C ASP A 27 -86.21 3.24 -6.22
N LEU A 28 -85.99 4.18 -5.29
CA LEU A 28 -85.06 4.27 -4.15
C LEU A 28 -83.51 4.13 -4.24
N SER A 29 -82.92 5.23 -3.75
CA SER A 29 -81.77 5.36 -2.81
C SER A 29 -80.32 5.21 -3.29
N ALA A 30 -79.72 6.40 -3.51
CA ALA A 30 -78.57 6.97 -2.77
C ALA A 30 -77.21 6.24 -2.74
N GLY A 31 -76.16 6.96 -3.17
CA GLY A 31 -74.79 6.67 -2.77
C GLY A 31 -73.73 7.26 -3.69
N VAL A 32 -73.17 8.40 -3.29
CA VAL A 32 -72.07 9.13 -3.94
C VAL A 32 -70.81 8.28 -4.12
N ALA A 33 -70.17 8.34 -5.29
CA ALA A 33 -68.73 8.10 -5.45
C ALA A 33 -68.18 8.73 -6.75
N VAL A 34 -67.83 10.02 -6.67
CA VAL A 34 -66.79 10.61 -7.51
C VAL A 34 -65.47 10.46 -6.75
N ALA A 35 -64.47 9.82 -7.38
CA ALA A 35 -63.03 10.08 -7.28
C ALA A 35 -62.18 8.79 -7.28
N VAL A 36 -61.79 8.28 -8.46
CA VAL A 36 -60.49 7.61 -8.66
C VAL A 36 -60.05 7.74 -10.12
N VAL A 37 -59.42 8.86 -10.50
CA VAL A 37 -58.51 8.93 -11.68
C VAL A 37 -57.28 9.80 -11.33
N ALA A 38 -56.73 9.66 -10.12
CA ALA A 38 -55.52 10.37 -9.69
C ALA A 38 -54.57 9.49 -8.86
N VAL A 39 -54.43 8.21 -9.20
CA VAL A 39 -53.43 7.31 -8.59
C VAL A 39 -52.82 6.39 -9.65
N LEU A 40 -52.07 6.93 -10.62
CA LEU A 40 -51.17 6.12 -11.47
C LEU A 40 -49.88 6.86 -11.89
N LEU A 41 -49.41 7.85 -11.12
CA LEU A 41 -48.10 8.51 -11.33
C LEU A 41 -47.23 8.61 -10.07
N HIS A 42 -47.52 7.83 -9.02
CA HIS A 42 -46.68 7.74 -7.80
C HIS A 42 -46.32 6.29 -7.50
N GLY A 43 -45.52 5.66 -8.36
CA GLY A 43 -45.23 4.23 -8.24
C GLY A 43 -43.96 3.76 -8.93
N SER A 44 -42.85 4.50 -8.82
CA SER A 44 -41.51 3.98 -9.12
C SER A 44 -40.41 4.76 -8.37
N ALA A 45 -40.67 5.19 -7.13
CA ALA A 45 -39.56 5.41 -6.22
C ALA A 45 -39.10 4.01 -5.82
N LEU A 46 -38.08 3.48 -6.52
CA LEU A 46 -37.33 2.32 -6.03
C LEU A 46 -37.01 2.62 -4.56
N ALA A 47 -37.55 1.82 -3.64
CA ALA A 47 -37.24 1.96 -2.24
C ALA A 47 -35.73 1.84 -2.08
N GLN A 48 -35.04 2.98 -1.94
CA GLN A 48 -33.62 2.98 -1.60
C GLN A 48 -33.55 2.30 -0.22
N GLY A 49 -32.86 1.16 -0.16
CA GLY A 49 -32.66 0.42 1.08
C GLY A 49 -32.10 1.34 2.16
N ALA A 50 -32.35 1.00 3.43
CA ALA A 50 -31.79 1.76 4.54
C ALA A 50 -30.26 1.86 4.38
N LYS A 51 -29.67 3.03 4.67
CA LYS A 51 -28.22 3.24 4.57
C LYS A 51 -27.48 2.18 5.40
N GLY A 52 -26.50 1.51 4.80
CA GLY A 52 -25.79 0.37 5.39
C GLY A 52 -26.47 -0.99 5.19
N SER A 53 -27.67 -1.07 4.61
CA SER A 53 -28.28 -2.36 4.24
C SER A 53 -27.57 -2.99 3.04
N ALA A 54 -27.74 -4.31 2.86
CA ALA A 54 -27.15 -5.01 1.74
C ALA A 54 -27.61 -4.45 0.38
N GLU A 55 -28.88 -4.02 0.26
CA GLU A 55 -29.44 -3.40 -0.94
C GLU A 55 -28.79 -2.04 -1.22
N HIS A 56 -28.62 -1.21 -0.19
CA HIS A 56 -27.90 0.06 -0.28
C HIS A 56 -26.46 -0.16 -0.74
N ILE A 57 -25.73 -1.06 -0.08
CA ILE A 57 -24.33 -1.37 -0.41
C ILE A 57 -24.22 -1.87 -1.86
N ARG A 58 -25.06 -2.81 -2.29
CA ARG A 58 -25.08 -3.30 -3.68
C ARG A 58 -25.33 -2.19 -4.69
N ALA A 59 -26.27 -1.29 -4.40
CA ALA A 59 -26.61 -0.18 -5.29
C ALA A 59 -25.42 0.78 -5.45
N VAL A 60 -24.81 1.22 -4.35
CA VAL A 60 -23.73 2.23 -4.41
C VAL A 60 -22.43 1.65 -4.93
N THR A 61 -22.06 0.43 -4.50
CA THR A 61 -20.82 -0.22 -4.95
C THR A 61 -20.95 -0.81 -6.36
N GLY A 62 -22.16 -1.21 -6.77
CA GLY A 62 -22.46 -1.68 -8.13
C GLY A 62 -22.26 -0.60 -9.20
N ALA A 63 -22.43 0.67 -8.82
CA ALA A 63 -22.21 1.82 -9.69
C ALA A 63 -20.73 2.22 -9.81
N ILE A 64 -19.82 1.64 -9.03
CA ILE A 64 -18.39 1.98 -9.08
C ILE A 64 -17.73 1.27 -10.25
N ASP A 65 -17.53 2.00 -11.34
CA ASP A 65 -16.69 1.62 -12.47
C ASP A 65 -15.64 2.70 -12.78
N SER A 66 -14.91 2.55 -13.89
CA SER A 66 -13.87 3.52 -14.26
C SER A 66 -14.42 4.92 -14.52
N ALA A 67 -15.62 5.04 -15.09
CA ALA A 67 -16.24 6.34 -15.30
C ALA A 67 -16.65 6.99 -13.97
N ALA A 68 -17.17 6.20 -13.03
CA ALA A 68 -17.51 6.66 -11.69
C ALA A 68 -16.27 7.15 -10.91
N ILE A 69 -15.14 6.45 -10.98
CA ILE A 69 -13.88 6.86 -10.34
C ILE A 69 -13.37 8.18 -10.93
N VAL A 70 -13.37 8.31 -12.27
CA VAL A 70 -13.00 9.56 -12.97
C VAL A 70 -13.95 10.70 -12.60
N ALA A 71 -15.25 10.42 -12.48
CA ALA A 71 -16.24 11.42 -12.05
C ALA A 71 -16.02 11.85 -10.59
N ASN A 72 -15.71 10.92 -9.68
CA ASN A 72 -15.43 11.24 -8.28
C ASN A 72 -14.24 12.18 -8.13
N ALA A 73 -13.20 12.09 -8.95
CA ALA A 73 -12.06 13.02 -8.91
C ALA A 73 -12.45 14.51 -9.09
N LYS A 74 -13.68 14.81 -9.54
CA LYS A 74 -14.19 16.19 -9.64
C LYS A 74 -14.61 16.78 -8.29
N THR A 75 -15.13 15.98 -7.37
CA THR A 75 -15.68 16.43 -6.07
C THR A 75 -15.00 15.77 -4.86
N THR A 76 -14.50 14.55 -5.01
CA THR A 76 -13.84 13.73 -3.99
C THR A 76 -14.70 13.49 -2.75
N ASN A 77 -16.02 13.39 -2.94
CA ASN A 77 -16.94 13.07 -1.86
C ASN A 77 -16.66 11.66 -1.32
N ASP A 78 -16.27 10.74 -2.20
CA ASP A 78 -15.88 9.38 -1.84
C ASP A 78 -14.37 9.18 -2.01
N TRP A 79 -13.85 8.09 -1.46
CA TRP A 79 -12.51 7.56 -1.70
C TRP A 79 -12.61 6.18 -2.36
N PRO A 80 -12.99 6.09 -3.66
CA PRO A 80 -13.42 4.83 -4.30
C PRO A 80 -12.26 3.94 -4.76
N SER A 81 -11.02 4.41 -4.70
CA SER A 81 -9.83 3.70 -5.17
C SER A 81 -8.66 3.89 -4.20
N TYR A 82 -7.62 3.06 -4.30
CA TYR A 82 -6.49 3.06 -3.36
C TYR A 82 -5.91 4.47 -3.12
N GLY A 83 -5.64 5.21 -4.19
CA GLY A 83 -5.05 6.55 -4.16
C GLY A 83 -6.05 7.70 -4.34
N LEU A 84 -7.33 7.51 -3.98
CA LEU A 84 -8.47 8.40 -4.25
C LEU A 84 -8.92 8.41 -5.72
N ASP A 85 -8.00 8.67 -6.63
CA ASP A 85 -8.19 8.70 -8.08
C ASP A 85 -7.15 7.82 -8.80
N TYR A 86 -7.28 7.66 -10.13
CA TYR A 86 -6.35 6.86 -10.93
C TYR A 86 -4.94 7.47 -11.05
N ALA A 87 -4.83 8.78 -10.83
CA ALA A 87 -3.56 9.50 -10.76
C ALA A 87 -2.86 9.32 -9.40
N GLU A 88 -3.53 8.67 -8.44
CA GLU A 88 -3.12 8.46 -7.06
C GLU A 88 -2.69 9.75 -6.34
N THR A 89 -3.32 10.88 -6.66
CA THR A 89 -2.91 12.20 -6.14
C THR A 89 -3.02 12.30 -4.63
N ARG A 90 -3.96 11.55 -4.03
CA ARG A 90 -4.32 11.62 -2.61
C ARG A 90 -4.62 13.06 -2.18
N PHE A 91 -5.21 13.84 -3.10
CA PHE A 91 -5.70 15.19 -2.85
C PHE A 91 -7.22 15.22 -2.85
N SER A 92 -7.79 15.41 -1.67
CA SER A 92 -9.23 15.64 -1.56
C SER A 92 -9.57 17.11 -1.80
N LYS A 93 -10.57 17.36 -2.62
CA LYS A 93 -11.19 18.67 -2.82
C LYS A 93 -12.13 19.08 -1.69
N LEU A 94 -12.34 18.22 -0.69
CA LEU A 94 -13.12 18.57 0.49
C LEU A 94 -12.35 19.57 1.37
N ASP A 95 -13.06 20.58 1.85
CA ASP A 95 -12.51 21.71 2.62
C ASP A 95 -13.35 22.08 3.86
N GLN A 96 -14.36 21.27 4.20
CA GLN A 96 -15.15 21.46 5.43
C GLN A 96 -14.24 21.39 6.67
N ILE A 97 -13.24 20.50 6.65
CA ILE A 97 -12.08 20.53 7.55
C ILE A 97 -10.97 21.32 6.86
N ASN A 98 -10.55 22.41 7.48
CA ASN A 98 -9.55 23.33 6.94
C ASN A 98 -8.64 23.89 8.04
N ALA A 99 -7.64 24.69 7.63
CA ALA A 99 -6.66 25.27 8.53
C ALA A 99 -7.24 26.06 9.72
N ASP A 100 -8.44 26.65 9.57
CA ASP A 100 -9.05 27.48 10.63
C ASP A 100 -9.75 26.65 11.71
N ASN A 101 -10.31 25.49 11.34
CA ASN A 101 -11.16 24.67 12.21
C ASN A 101 -10.58 23.30 12.57
N VAL A 102 -9.46 22.88 11.97
CA VAL A 102 -8.82 21.57 12.25
C VAL A 102 -8.45 21.39 13.73
N LYS A 103 -8.22 22.49 14.46
CA LYS A 103 -8.02 22.47 15.93
C LYS A 103 -9.21 21.89 16.72
N SER A 104 -10.40 21.87 16.12
CA SER A 104 -11.63 21.31 16.69
C SER A 104 -11.91 19.89 16.21
N LEU A 105 -10.96 19.27 15.50
CA LEU A 105 -11.06 17.88 15.07
C LEU A 105 -10.97 16.96 16.30
N GLY A 106 -11.91 16.01 16.40
CA GLY A 106 -11.98 15.05 17.49
C GLY A 106 -12.43 13.68 17.00
N LEU A 107 -12.21 12.65 17.81
CA LEU A 107 -12.58 11.29 17.44
C LEU A 107 -14.10 11.18 17.34
N GLN A 108 -14.60 10.62 16.24
CA GLN A 108 -16.01 10.29 16.05
C GLN A 108 -16.29 8.85 16.47
N TRP A 109 -15.44 7.92 16.04
CA TRP A 109 -15.51 6.51 16.40
C TRP A 109 -14.17 5.84 16.13
N SER A 110 -13.97 4.66 16.73
CA SER A 110 -12.85 3.77 16.42
C SER A 110 -13.35 2.35 16.20
N TYR A 111 -12.59 1.55 15.45
CA TYR A 111 -12.92 0.18 15.12
C TYR A 111 -11.69 -0.72 15.23
N SER A 112 -11.75 -1.76 16.07
CA SER A 112 -10.66 -2.73 16.22
C SER A 112 -10.61 -3.67 15.01
N LEU A 113 -9.43 -3.77 14.40
CA LEU A 113 -9.09 -4.70 13.32
C LEU A 113 -8.66 -6.08 13.87
N GLY A 114 -8.38 -6.18 15.17
CA GLY A 114 -7.96 -7.44 15.80
C GLY A 114 -6.57 -7.94 15.38
N SER A 115 -5.76 -7.11 14.71
CA SER A 115 -4.39 -7.45 14.34
C SER A 115 -3.37 -7.05 15.40
N ASP A 116 -2.28 -7.80 15.49
CA ASP A 116 -1.11 -7.55 16.34
C ASP A 116 0.17 -7.30 15.54
N ARG A 117 0.04 -7.17 14.21
CA ARG A 117 1.12 -6.89 13.25
C ARG A 117 0.83 -5.60 12.47
N GLY A 118 1.67 -5.28 11.49
CA GLY A 118 1.55 -4.04 10.72
C GLY A 118 0.22 -3.88 9.99
N VAL A 119 -0.30 -2.66 9.99
CA VAL A 119 -1.48 -2.23 9.23
C VAL A 119 -1.05 -1.12 8.27
N GLU A 120 -0.98 -1.45 6.98
CA GLU A 120 -0.49 -0.55 5.92
C GLU A 120 -1.63 0.01 5.05
N ALA A 121 -2.87 -0.34 5.37
CA ALA A 121 -4.01 -0.14 4.48
C ALA A 121 -4.50 1.32 4.41
N THR A 122 -4.64 1.86 3.20
CA THR A 122 -5.50 3.05 2.98
C THR A 122 -6.96 2.58 2.91
N PRO A 123 -7.89 3.08 3.74
CA PRO A 123 -9.30 2.73 3.62
C PRO A 123 -9.91 3.24 2.31
N VAL A 124 -10.71 2.40 1.65
CA VAL A 124 -11.56 2.78 0.51
C VAL A 124 -12.98 3.01 1.03
N VAL A 125 -13.60 4.14 0.71
CA VAL A 125 -14.91 4.52 1.24
C VAL A 125 -15.82 5.02 0.13
N VAL A 126 -17.02 4.44 0.02
CA VAL A 126 -18.07 4.89 -0.91
C VAL A 126 -19.39 4.96 -0.18
N ASP A 127 -20.04 6.13 -0.20
CA ASP A 127 -21.31 6.43 0.47
C ASP A 127 -21.40 5.90 1.91
N GLY A 128 -20.33 6.15 2.67
CA GLY A 128 -20.19 5.76 4.07
C GLY A 128 -20.00 4.26 4.33
N ILE A 129 -19.63 3.48 3.30
CA ILE A 129 -19.22 2.08 3.44
C ILE A 129 -17.70 2.02 3.26
N MET A 130 -16.98 1.67 4.33
CA MET A 130 -15.54 1.56 4.34
C MET A 130 -15.10 0.11 4.16
N TYR A 131 -14.08 -0.09 3.32
CA TYR A 131 -13.33 -1.33 3.19
C TYR A 131 -11.87 -1.08 3.53
N VAL A 132 -11.32 -1.91 4.42
CA VAL A 132 -9.96 -1.76 4.94
C VAL A 132 -9.39 -3.13 5.28
N THR A 133 -8.08 -3.32 5.10
CA THR A 133 -7.41 -4.57 5.44
C THR A 133 -6.59 -4.44 6.71
N ALA A 134 -6.43 -5.57 7.39
CA ALA A 134 -5.50 -5.74 8.49
C ALA A 134 -4.35 -6.67 8.07
N SER A 135 -3.50 -7.02 9.02
CA SER A 135 -2.45 -8.02 8.82
C SER A 135 -3.04 -9.36 8.35
N TRP A 136 -2.22 -10.16 7.67
CA TRP A 136 -2.61 -11.44 7.06
C TRP A 136 -3.69 -11.35 5.98
N SER A 137 -3.85 -10.16 5.39
CA SER A 137 -4.82 -9.89 4.31
C SER A 137 -6.28 -10.08 4.72
N VAL A 138 -6.60 -9.95 6.02
CA VAL A 138 -7.98 -9.95 6.51
C VAL A 138 -8.66 -8.65 6.07
N VAL A 139 -9.85 -8.76 5.48
CA VAL A 139 -10.64 -7.62 4.98
C VAL A 139 -11.79 -7.32 5.94
N HIS A 140 -11.99 -6.05 6.25
CA HIS A 140 -13.10 -5.56 7.07
C HIS A 140 -13.96 -4.59 6.26
N ALA A 141 -15.28 -4.74 6.38
CA ALA A 141 -16.24 -3.74 5.94
C ALA A 141 -16.90 -3.07 7.16
N VAL A 142 -16.98 -1.75 7.16
CA VAL A 142 -17.44 -0.93 8.28
C VAL A 142 -18.41 0.13 7.76
N ASP A 143 -19.54 0.30 8.45
CA ASP A 143 -20.42 1.46 8.23
C ASP A 143 -19.83 2.67 8.96
N THR A 144 -19.40 3.67 8.21
CA THR A 144 -18.72 4.86 8.75
C THR A 144 -19.66 5.79 9.50
N ARG A 145 -20.98 5.62 9.37
CA ARG A 145 -21.97 6.40 10.12
C ARG A 145 -22.02 5.97 11.58
N THR A 146 -21.74 4.70 11.84
CA THR A 146 -21.86 4.08 13.16
C THR A 146 -20.54 3.52 13.72
N GLY A 147 -19.52 3.37 12.87
CA GLY A 147 -18.27 2.68 13.20
C GLY A 147 -18.44 1.17 13.40
N LYS A 148 -19.57 0.58 12.99
CA LYS A 148 -19.88 -0.83 13.22
C LYS A 148 -19.42 -1.70 12.05
N LYS A 149 -18.94 -2.90 12.39
CA LYS A 149 -18.64 -3.95 11.41
C LYS A 149 -19.91 -4.31 10.64
N LEU A 150 -19.79 -4.34 9.31
CA LEU A 150 -20.74 -4.96 8.40
C LEU A 150 -20.39 -6.44 8.20
N TRP A 151 -19.15 -6.72 7.81
CA TRP A 151 -18.61 -8.08 7.67
C TRP A 151 -17.08 -8.10 7.79
N THR A 152 -16.52 -9.29 7.96
CA THR A 152 -15.07 -9.55 7.90
C THR A 152 -14.82 -10.80 7.06
N TYR A 153 -13.75 -10.81 6.28
CA TYR A 153 -13.29 -11.94 5.50
C TYR A 153 -11.82 -12.25 5.84
N ASP A 154 -11.55 -13.46 6.32
CA ASP A 154 -10.18 -13.98 6.49
C ASP A 154 -9.89 -14.97 5.34
N PRO A 155 -8.86 -14.73 4.51
CA PRO A 155 -8.50 -15.64 3.43
C PRO A 155 -7.95 -17.00 3.91
N GLY A 156 -7.63 -17.16 5.20
CA GLY A 156 -7.10 -18.39 5.76
C GLY A 156 -5.64 -18.64 5.41
N VAL A 157 -4.84 -17.57 5.28
CA VAL A 157 -3.40 -17.67 5.02
C VAL A 157 -2.73 -18.48 6.13
N ASP A 158 -1.99 -19.53 5.74
CA ASP A 158 -1.20 -20.37 6.65
C ASP A 158 -0.17 -19.52 7.40
N ARG A 159 -0.45 -19.29 8.68
CA ARG A 159 0.36 -18.44 9.55
C ARG A 159 1.79 -18.96 9.70
N SER A 160 2.00 -20.28 9.60
CA SER A 160 3.35 -20.88 9.68
C SER A 160 4.26 -20.49 8.51
N LYS A 161 3.69 -19.94 7.43
CA LYS A 161 4.41 -19.42 6.25
C LYS A 161 4.68 -17.92 6.31
N GLY A 162 4.49 -17.26 7.46
CA GLY A 162 4.81 -15.84 7.63
C GLY A 162 6.27 -15.46 7.34
N TYR A 163 7.20 -16.42 7.30
CA TYR A 163 8.58 -16.18 6.91
C TYR A 163 8.82 -16.02 5.40
N ARG A 164 7.81 -16.30 4.55
CA ARG A 164 7.94 -16.18 3.10
C ARG A 164 7.94 -14.72 2.61
N GLY A 165 7.49 -13.78 3.41
CA GLY A 165 7.55 -12.35 3.10
C GLY A 165 8.63 -11.66 3.93
N CYS A 166 9.39 -10.78 3.28
CA CYS A 166 10.54 -10.11 3.88
C CYS A 166 10.14 -9.15 5.01
N CYS A 167 8.93 -8.62 4.92
CA CYS A 167 8.68 -7.24 5.35
C CYS A 167 7.39 -7.12 6.15
N ASP A 168 7.11 -8.11 7.02
CA ASP A 168 5.88 -8.26 7.82
C ASP A 168 4.74 -8.89 6.99
N VAL A 169 3.66 -9.30 7.66
CA VAL A 169 2.47 -9.96 7.10
C VAL A 169 1.40 -8.94 6.77
N VAL A 170 1.80 -7.93 6.02
CA VAL A 170 1.04 -6.69 5.76
C VAL A 170 0.14 -6.80 4.54
N ASN A 171 -0.81 -5.86 4.44
CA ASN A 171 -1.63 -5.65 3.26
C ASN A 171 -1.97 -4.16 3.13
N ARG A 172 -1.80 -3.57 1.94
CA ARG A 172 -1.97 -2.13 1.69
C ARG A 172 -3.38 -1.70 1.31
N GLY A 173 -4.32 -2.64 1.20
CA GLY A 173 -5.74 -2.34 1.01
C GLY A 173 -6.37 -3.14 -0.10
N VAL A 174 -7.58 -2.71 -0.46
CA VAL A 174 -8.42 -3.35 -1.46
C VAL A 174 -8.67 -2.43 -2.66
N ALA A 175 -9.21 -3.00 -3.73
CA ALA A 175 -9.91 -2.23 -4.76
C ALA A 175 -11.42 -2.51 -4.74
N LEU A 176 -12.20 -1.55 -5.24
CA LEU A 176 -13.64 -1.64 -5.37
C LEU A 176 -14.03 -1.47 -6.85
N TYR A 177 -14.85 -2.38 -7.39
CA TYR A 177 -15.37 -2.27 -8.75
C TYR A 177 -16.63 -3.14 -8.93
N LYS A 178 -17.69 -2.55 -9.49
CA LYS A 178 -18.97 -3.21 -9.85
C LYS A 178 -19.48 -4.18 -8.79
N GLY A 179 -19.61 -3.67 -7.56
CA GLY A 179 -20.16 -4.42 -6.43
C GLY A 179 -19.22 -5.44 -5.82
N LYS A 180 -17.93 -5.43 -6.18
CA LYS A 180 -16.92 -6.37 -5.68
C LYS A 180 -15.75 -5.65 -5.02
N VAL A 181 -15.25 -6.27 -3.96
CA VAL A 181 -14.02 -5.89 -3.25
C VAL A 181 -12.92 -6.88 -3.64
N PHE A 182 -11.76 -6.39 -4.08
CA PHE A 182 -10.64 -7.21 -4.50
C PHE A 182 -9.47 -7.09 -3.52
N VAL A 183 -8.92 -8.23 -3.10
CA VAL A 183 -7.77 -8.29 -2.19
C VAL A 183 -6.73 -9.27 -2.72
N GLY A 184 -5.46 -8.87 -2.68
CA GLY A 184 -4.33 -9.78 -2.84
C GLY A 184 -3.99 -10.40 -1.49
N ALA A 185 -4.18 -11.70 -1.34
CA ALA A 185 -3.83 -12.43 -0.12
C ALA A 185 -2.33 -12.72 -0.07
N TYR A 186 -1.78 -12.69 1.15
CA TYR A 186 -0.35 -12.85 1.41
C TYR A 186 0.28 -14.09 0.77
N ASP A 187 -0.47 -15.18 0.63
CA ASP A 187 -0.02 -16.44 0.03
C ASP A 187 -0.11 -16.51 -1.50
N GLY A 188 -0.33 -15.37 -2.18
CA GLY A 188 -0.30 -15.29 -3.63
C GLY A 188 -1.66 -15.36 -4.33
N ARG A 189 -2.76 -15.48 -3.58
CA ARG A 189 -4.11 -15.52 -4.16
C ARG A 189 -4.63 -14.11 -4.43
N LEU A 190 -5.34 -13.93 -5.55
CA LEU A 190 -6.21 -12.78 -5.78
C LEU A 190 -7.66 -13.21 -5.54
N VAL A 191 -8.38 -12.49 -4.68
CA VAL A 191 -9.74 -12.83 -4.26
C VAL A 191 -10.69 -11.68 -4.58
N ALA A 192 -11.85 -12.00 -5.16
CA ALA A 192 -12.97 -11.08 -5.30
C ALA A 192 -14.09 -11.46 -4.31
N LEU A 193 -14.58 -10.47 -3.59
CA LEU A 193 -15.62 -10.58 -2.58
C LEU A 193 -16.83 -9.75 -2.99
N ASP A 194 -18.02 -10.24 -2.68
CA ASP A 194 -19.26 -9.46 -2.78
C ASP A 194 -19.21 -8.31 -1.76
N ALA A 195 -19.33 -7.07 -2.23
CA ALA A 195 -19.09 -5.88 -1.41
C ALA A 195 -20.10 -5.74 -0.24
N ALA A 196 -21.30 -6.29 -0.38
CA ALA A 196 -22.35 -6.21 0.64
C ALA A 196 -22.22 -7.27 1.73
N THR A 197 -21.68 -8.45 1.40
CA THR A 197 -21.70 -9.62 2.29
C THR A 197 -20.33 -10.14 2.69
N GLY A 198 -19.27 -9.79 1.96
CA GLY A 198 -17.94 -10.37 2.12
C GLY A 198 -17.83 -11.80 1.59
N ALA A 199 -18.88 -12.33 0.96
CA ALA A 199 -18.86 -13.67 0.38
C ALA A 199 -17.91 -13.73 -0.82
N LYS A 200 -17.09 -14.79 -0.89
CA LYS A 200 -16.18 -15.01 -2.00
C LYS A 200 -16.94 -15.23 -3.31
N VAL A 201 -16.67 -14.41 -4.31
CA VAL A 201 -17.21 -14.53 -5.68
C VAL A 201 -16.30 -15.43 -6.50
N TRP A 202 -15.00 -15.13 -6.52
CA TRP A 202 -13.97 -15.95 -7.16
C TRP A 202 -12.62 -15.78 -6.46
N GLU A 203 -11.72 -16.73 -6.69
CA GLU A 203 -10.33 -16.70 -6.20
C GLU A 203 -9.40 -17.33 -7.25
N LYS A 204 -8.21 -16.77 -7.39
CA LYS A 204 -7.18 -17.22 -8.34
C LYS A 204 -5.83 -17.30 -7.67
N ASP A 205 -5.14 -18.42 -7.86
CA ASP A 205 -3.72 -18.52 -7.59
C ASP A 205 -2.96 -17.72 -8.65
N THR A 206 -2.21 -16.70 -8.23
CA THR A 206 -1.44 -15.86 -9.14
C THR A 206 -0.03 -16.37 -9.35
N LEU A 207 0.43 -17.32 -8.53
CA LEU A 207 1.82 -17.76 -8.48
C LEU A 207 2.19 -18.56 -9.74
N ILE A 208 3.38 -18.28 -10.29
CA ILE A 208 3.94 -19.07 -11.41
C ILE A 208 4.62 -20.35 -10.93
N ASP A 209 5.02 -20.38 -9.66
CA ASP A 209 5.59 -21.54 -8.98
C ASP A 209 5.39 -21.39 -7.47
N HIS A 210 5.37 -22.52 -6.76
CA HIS A 210 5.17 -22.58 -5.31
C HIS A 210 6.45 -22.89 -4.53
N GLU A 211 7.54 -23.14 -5.26
CA GLU A 211 8.86 -23.45 -4.72
C GLU A 211 9.55 -22.19 -4.21
N HIS A 212 9.36 -21.07 -4.91
CA HIS A 212 9.86 -19.77 -4.49
C HIS A 212 8.89 -19.05 -3.52
N SER A 213 9.44 -18.09 -2.78
CA SER A 213 8.72 -17.32 -1.77
C SER A 213 8.03 -16.09 -2.36
N TYR A 214 7.06 -16.30 -3.25
CA TYR A 214 6.15 -15.22 -3.65
C TYR A 214 5.17 -14.87 -2.53
N THR A 215 4.88 -13.58 -2.39
CA THR A 215 3.81 -13.05 -1.53
C THR A 215 3.09 -11.89 -2.21
N ILE A 216 1.88 -11.52 -1.75
CA ILE A 216 1.21 -10.28 -2.18
C ILE A 216 0.96 -9.39 -0.96
N THR A 217 1.43 -8.14 -1.03
CA THR A 217 1.26 -7.13 0.03
C THR A 217 0.60 -5.85 -0.48
N GLY A 218 0.79 -5.50 -1.75
CA GLY A 218 0.19 -4.32 -2.38
C GLY A 218 -1.32 -4.43 -2.57
N ALA A 219 -1.98 -3.28 -2.71
CA ALA A 219 -3.39 -3.20 -3.06
C ALA A 219 -3.57 -3.45 -4.58
N PRO A 220 -4.54 -4.28 -5.01
CA PRO A 220 -4.90 -4.36 -6.42
C PRO A 220 -5.40 -3.01 -6.96
N ARG A 221 -5.26 -2.75 -8.26
CA ARG A 221 -5.94 -1.64 -8.95
C ARG A 221 -6.93 -2.18 -9.96
N VAL A 222 -8.04 -1.47 -10.17
CA VAL A 222 -9.08 -1.89 -11.12
C VAL A 222 -9.43 -0.77 -12.09
N PHE A 223 -9.26 -1.03 -13.38
CA PHE A 223 -9.62 -0.13 -14.46
C PHE A 223 -10.05 -0.92 -15.69
N ASN A 224 -10.97 -0.37 -16.49
CA ASN A 224 -11.46 -0.99 -17.72
C ASN A 224 -11.87 -2.47 -17.55
N GLY A 225 -12.51 -2.78 -16.42
CA GLY A 225 -12.95 -4.14 -16.07
C GLY A 225 -11.83 -5.12 -15.74
N LYS A 226 -10.60 -4.66 -15.50
CA LYS A 226 -9.43 -5.51 -15.21
C LYS A 226 -8.86 -5.19 -13.83
N VAL A 227 -8.68 -6.22 -13.01
CA VAL A 227 -7.99 -6.16 -11.71
C VAL A 227 -6.53 -6.49 -11.94
N VAL A 228 -5.64 -5.56 -11.60
CA VAL A 228 -4.20 -5.68 -11.82
C VAL A 228 -3.49 -5.81 -10.48
N ILE A 229 -2.61 -6.81 -10.38
CA ILE A 229 -1.84 -7.11 -9.17
C ILE A 229 -0.46 -7.65 -9.53
N GLY A 230 0.55 -7.27 -8.75
CA GLY A 230 1.90 -7.85 -8.80
C GLY A 230 2.15 -8.77 -7.61
N ASN A 231 3.42 -8.87 -7.19
CA ASN A 231 3.87 -9.71 -6.08
C ASN A 231 5.16 -9.15 -5.48
N GLY A 232 5.55 -9.65 -4.30
CA GLY A 232 6.85 -9.47 -3.66
C GLY A 232 7.63 -10.79 -3.58
N GLY A 233 8.89 -10.72 -3.10
CA GLY A 233 9.76 -11.89 -2.94
C GLY A 233 11.20 -11.74 -3.45
N ALA A 234 11.62 -10.55 -3.91
CA ALA A 234 12.95 -10.35 -4.50
C ALA A 234 14.10 -10.68 -3.52
N GLU A 235 13.86 -10.55 -2.22
CA GLU A 235 14.79 -10.91 -1.14
C GLU A 235 15.09 -12.40 -1.04
N TYR A 236 14.24 -13.25 -1.63
CA TYR A 236 14.32 -14.71 -1.60
C TYR A 236 14.69 -15.32 -2.96
N GLY A 237 14.69 -14.53 -4.03
CA GLY A 237 14.87 -15.03 -5.39
C GLY A 237 13.56 -15.41 -6.05
N VAL A 238 12.92 -14.42 -6.68
CA VAL A 238 11.73 -14.64 -7.52
C VAL A 238 11.83 -13.84 -8.81
N ARG A 239 11.05 -14.22 -9.84
CA ARG A 239 10.93 -13.48 -11.09
C ARG A 239 9.72 -12.55 -11.02
N GLY A 240 9.93 -11.25 -11.06
CA GLY A 240 8.87 -10.26 -10.99
C GLY A 240 7.94 -10.30 -12.20
N TYR A 241 6.65 -10.07 -11.94
CA TYR A 241 5.62 -9.90 -12.96
C TYR A 241 4.43 -9.10 -12.42
N VAL A 242 3.61 -8.61 -13.33
CA VAL A 242 2.29 -8.04 -13.07
C VAL A 242 1.25 -8.76 -13.93
N THR A 243 0.07 -9.00 -13.38
CA THR A 243 -1.01 -9.72 -14.07
C THR A 243 -2.31 -8.93 -13.98
N ALA A 244 -3.01 -8.84 -15.11
CA ALA A 244 -4.39 -8.38 -15.14
C ALA A 244 -5.35 -9.56 -15.26
N TYR A 245 -6.42 -9.50 -14.48
CA TYR A 245 -7.51 -10.45 -14.46
C TYR A 245 -8.82 -9.74 -14.77
N ASP A 246 -9.71 -10.36 -15.52
CA ASP A 246 -11.08 -9.86 -15.69
C ASP A 246 -11.78 -9.75 -14.33
N ALA A 247 -12.36 -8.58 -14.03
CA ALA A 247 -12.92 -8.28 -12.72
C ALA A 247 -14.17 -9.12 -12.38
N GLU A 248 -14.90 -9.59 -13.39
CA GLU A 248 -16.12 -10.38 -13.20
C GLU A 248 -15.80 -11.86 -12.96
N THR A 249 -14.89 -12.43 -13.75
CA THR A 249 -14.63 -13.88 -13.81
C THR A 249 -13.31 -14.31 -13.14
N GLY A 250 -12.39 -13.37 -12.94
CA GLY A 250 -11.02 -13.65 -12.51
C GLY A 250 -10.17 -14.32 -13.58
N ASN A 251 -10.61 -14.40 -14.84
CA ASN A 251 -9.79 -14.98 -15.91
C ASN A 251 -8.60 -14.08 -16.21
N GLN A 252 -7.41 -14.65 -16.37
CA GLN A 252 -6.21 -13.89 -16.73
C GLN A 252 -6.40 -13.25 -18.10
N ALA A 253 -6.33 -11.92 -18.16
CA ALA A 253 -6.40 -11.15 -19.39
C ALA A 253 -5.02 -11.02 -20.04
N TRP A 254 -4.02 -10.61 -19.25
CA TRP A 254 -2.63 -10.54 -19.68
C TRP A 254 -1.68 -10.65 -18.48
N ARG A 255 -0.42 -11.00 -18.76
CA ARG A 255 0.69 -10.99 -17.81
C ARG A 255 1.91 -10.37 -18.48
N TRP A 256 2.62 -9.53 -17.77
CA TRP A 256 3.90 -8.96 -18.20
C TRP A 256 4.97 -9.27 -17.14
N PHE A 257 6.09 -9.85 -17.57
CA PHE A 257 7.25 -10.09 -16.70
C PHE A 257 8.12 -8.83 -16.64
N THR A 258 8.72 -8.55 -15.49
CA THR A 258 9.55 -7.35 -15.31
C THR A 258 11.03 -7.60 -15.63
N VAL A 259 11.45 -8.86 -15.67
CA VAL A 259 12.82 -9.27 -15.98
C VAL A 259 12.83 -10.51 -16.89
N PRO A 260 13.85 -10.68 -17.75
CA PRO A 260 13.94 -11.81 -18.68
C PRO A 260 14.14 -13.14 -17.93
N GLY A 261 13.58 -14.22 -18.50
CA GLY A 261 13.77 -15.57 -18.00
C GLY A 261 15.08 -16.20 -18.48
N ASP A 262 15.10 -17.54 -18.54
CA ASP A 262 16.20 -18.30 -19.12
C ASP A 262 16.39 -17.92 -20.60
N PRO A 263 17.53 -17.32 -20.99
CA PRO A 263 17.74 -16.82 -22.35
C PRO A 263 17.88 -17.93 -23.39
N SER A 264 17.95 -19.20 -22.97
CA SER A 264 17.89 -20.35 -23.88
C SER A 264 16.46 -20.76 -24.28
N LYS A 265 15.44 -20.20 -23.61
CA LYS A 265 14.02 -20.44 -23.89
C LYS A 265 13.41 -19.28 -24.70
N PRO A 266 12.27 -19.51 -25.38
CA PRO A 266 11.55 -18.42 -26.03
C PRO A 266 11.13 -17.35 -25.02
N PHE A 267 11.34 -16.08 -25.39
CA PHE A 267 10.88 -14.93 -24.61
C PHE A 267 9.36 -14.75 -24.75
N GLU A 268 8.71 -14.26 -23.69
CA GLU A 268 7.26 -14.03 -23.67
C GLU A 268 6.84 -12.89 -24.62
N ASP A 269 7.71 -11.89 -24.79
CA ASP A 269 7.51 -10.77 -25.71
C ASP A 269 8.85 -10.13 -26.11
N ALA A 270 8.79 -9.16 -27.04
CA ALA A 270 9.96 -8.45 -27.55
C ALA A 270 10.66 -7.56 -26.49
N SER A 271 9.94 -7.13 -25.44
CA SER A 271 10.55 -6.34 -24.37
C SER A 271 11.40 -7.22 -23.45
N MET A 272 11.04 -8.49 -23.25
CA MET A 272 11.87 -9.47 -22.55
C MET A 272 13.11 -9.88 -23.36
N GLU A 273 12.97 -10.05 -24.68
CA GLU A 273 14.13 -10.29 -25.56
C GLU A 273 15.12 -9.11 -25.54
N ALA A 274 14.61 -7.89 -25.59
CA ALA A 274 15.44 -6.68 -25.48
C ALA A 274 16.09 -6.57 -24.10
N ALA A 275 15.33 -6.83 -23.03
CA ALA A 275 15.83 -6.80 -21.67
C ALA A 275 16.98 -7.79 -21.46
N ALA A 276 16.87 -9.03 -21.96
CA ALA A 276 17.91 -10.07 -21.83
C ALA A 276 19.30 -9.63 -22.28
N LYS A 277 19.41 -8.70 -23.25
CA LYS A 277 20.68 -8.15 -23.73
C LYS A 277 21.41 -7.28 -22.69
N THR A 278 20.71 -6.88 -21.63
CA THR A 278 21.24 -6.07 -20.53
C THR A 278 21.62 -6.90 -19.30
N TRP A 279 21.59 -8.22 -19.40
CA TRP A 279 21.95 -9.16 -18.34
C TRP A 279 23.09 -10.07 -18.81
N ASP A 280 24.01 -10.36 -17.92
CA ASP A 280 25.12 -11.27 -18.17
C ASP A 280 24.75 -12.72 -17.82
N PRO A 281 24.66 -13.64 -18.81
CA PRO A 281 24.21 -15.02 -18.58
C PRO A 281 25.20 -15.82 -17.73
N ALA A 282 26.43 -15.35 -17.53
CA ALA A 282 27.38 -15.99 -16.61
C ALA A 282 26.84 -16.01 -15.16
N GLY A 283 26.01 -15.04 -14.78
CA GLY A 283 25.36 -14.98 -13.47
C GLY A 283 24.19 -15.94 -13.28
N LYS A 284 23.69 -16.55 -14.38
CA LYS A 284 22.51 -17.44 -14.37
C LYS A 284 21.32 -16.86 -13.59
N TRP A 285 21.05 -15.56 -13.79
CA TRP A 285 20.06 -14.79 -13.01
C TRP A 285 18.68 -15.46 -12.92
N TRP A 286 18.28 -16.18 -13.97
CA TRP A 286 16.98 -16.85 -14.07
C TRP A 286 16.78 -17.97 -13.06
N ILE A 287 17.86 -18.54 -12.49
CA ILE A 287 17.75 -19.56 -11.44
C ILE A 287 17.26 -18.92 -10.14
N ASN A 288 17.80 -17.74 -9.78
CA ASN A 288 17.32 -16.93 -8.65
C ASN A 288 16.10 -16.08 -9.00
N GLY A 289 15.57 -16.16 -10.22
CA GLY A 289 14.45 -15.36 -10.72
C GLY A 289 14.79 -13.92 -11.13
N GLY A 290 15.91 -13.33 -10.69
CA GLY A 290 16.40 -12.02 -11.13
C GLY A 290 15.78 -10.81 -10.41
N GLY A 291 14.65 -10.96 -9.71
CA GLY A 291 13.99 -9.90 -8.95
C GLY A 291 12.98 -9.10 -9.79
N GLY A 292 12.91 -7.79 -9.56
CA GLY A 292 12.05 -6.87 -10.31
C GLY A 292 10.57 -6.94 -9.90
N THR A 293 10.26 -7.41 -8.71
CA THR A 293 8.89 -7.59 -8.20
C THR A 293 8.10 -6.27 -8.17
N ALA A 294 6.88 -6.28 -8.71
CA ALA A 294 5.99 -5.10 -8.75
C ALA A 294 5.05 -5.11 -7.53
N TRP A 295 5.61 -4.90 -6.34
CA TRP A 295 4.94 -5.22 -5.07
C TRP A 295 4.04 -4.10 -4.49
N ASP A 296 3.98 -2.92 -5.11
CA ASP A 296 3.18 -1.79 -4.59
C ASP A 296 2.52 -0.91 -5.64
N THR A 297 3.23 0.06 -6.25
CA THR A 297 2.61 1.04 -7.13
C THR A 297 2.16 0.44 -8.47
N ILE A 298 0.90 0.72 -8.80
CA ILE A 298 0.26 0.49 -10.10
C ILE A 298 -0.69 1.67 -10.28
N THR A 299 -0.50 2.52 -11.28
CA THR A 299 -1.36 3.69 -11.54
C THR A 299 -1.83 3.68 -13.00
N PHE A 300 -2.92 4.38 -13.30
CA PHE A 300 -3.57 4.34 -14.61
C PHE A 300 -3.85 5.76 -15.13
N ASP A 301 -3.53 6.02 -16.38
CA ASP A 301 -3.99 7.21 -17.10
C ASP A 301 -5.11 6.83 -18.08
N PRO A 302 -6.37 7.22 -17.81
CA PRO A 302 -7.49 6.91 -18.69
C PRO A 302 -7.42 7.64 -20.05
N ASP A 303 -6.79 8.81 -20.14
CA ASP A 303 -6.67 9.57 -21.39
C ASP A 303 -5.70 8.90 -22.35
N LEU A 304 -4.65 8.28 -21.81
CA LEU A 304 -3.60 7.62 -22.58
C LEU A 304 -3.82 6.10 -22.70
N ASN A 305 -4.79 5.55 -21.96
CA ASN A 305 -5.00 4.10 -21.81
C ASN A 305 -3.72 3.34 -21.43
N MET A 306 -2.92 3.95 -20.54
CA MET A 306 -1.65 3.40 -20.06
C MET A 306 -1.73 3.07 -18.58
N VAL A 307 -1.21 1.90 -18.20
CA VAL A 307 -0.90 1.57 -16.81
C VAL A 307 0.59 1.77 -16.58
N TYR A 308 0.94 2.46 -15.50
CA TYR A 308 2.32 2.60 -15.06
C TYR A 308 2.56 1.71 -13.86
N ILE A 309 3.63 0.94 -13.90
CA ILE A 309 4.06 0.07 -12.81
C ILE A 309 5.46 0.47 -12.37
N GLY A 310 5.70 0.36 -11.06
CA GLY A 310 7.01 0.47 -10.48
C GLY A 310 7.62 -0.92 -10.29
N THR A 311 8.86 -1.12 -10.74
CA THR A 311 9.54 -2.43 -10.63
C THR A 311 10.54 -2.46 -9.48
N GLY A 312 10.70 -3.65 -8.91
CA GLY A 312 11.54 -3.87 -7.74
C GLY A 312 13.04 -3.89 -8.00
N ASN A 313 13.75 -4.20 -6.91
CA ASN A 313 15.18 -4.46 -6.83
C ASN A 313 15.57 -5.79 -7.49
N GLY A 314 16.87 -5.96 -7.75
CA GLY A 314 17.41 -7.20 -8.31
C GLY A 314 17.50 -8.34 -7.30
N SER A 315 17.47 -9.58 -7.80
CA SER A 315 17.71 -10.79 -6.99
C SER A 315 18.83 -11.67 -7.56
N PRO A 316 19.91 -11.92 -6.81
CA PRO A 316 20.25 -11.27 -5.52
C PRO A 316 20.44 -9.76 -5.68
N TRP A 317 20.47 -9.00 -4.58
CA TRP A 317 20.71 -7.55 -4.63
C TRP A 317 22.07 -7.24 -5.25
N ASN A 318 23.10 -8.01 -4.90
CA ASN A 318 24.47 -7.84 -5.37
C ASN A 318 24.58 -8.10 -6.88
N ARG A 319 24.78 -7.03 -7.67
CA ARG A 319 24.88 -7.10 -9.14
C ARG A 319 26.06 -7.94 -9.59
N SER A 320 27.20 -7.91 -8.90
CA SER A 320 28.39 -8.67 -9.29
C SER A 320 28.17 -10.19 -9.20
N LEU A 321 27.19 -10.63 -8.39
CA LEU A 321 26.76 -12.03 -8.33
C LEU A 321 25.62 -12.32 -9.32
N ARG A 322 24.68 -11.39 -9.46
CA ARG A 322 23.50 -11.53 -10.34
C ARG A 322 23.83 -11.45 -11.83
N SER A 323 24.77 -10.56 -12.19
CA SER A 323 25.13 -10.19 -13.57
C SER A 323 26.61 -9.74 -13.59
N PRO A 324 27.57 -10.70 -13.56
CA PRO A 324 28.99 -10.45 -13.28
C PRO A 324 29.69 -9.42 -14.17
N ALA A 325 29.41 -9.42 -15.48
CA ALA A 325 29.94 -8.43 -16.43
C ALA A 325 29.23 -7.07 -16.38
N GLY A 326 28.29 -6.88 -15.44
CA GLY A 326 27.49 -5.68 -15.32
C GLY A 326 26.20 -5.75 -16.14
N GLY A 327 25.94 -4.72 -16.96
CA GLY A 327 24.65 -4.52 -17.62
C GLY A 327 23.60 -3.80 -16.76
N ASP A 328 22.65 -3.13 -17.42
CA ASP A 328 21.61 -2.31 -16.78
C ASP A 328 20.52 -3.16 -16.09
N ASN A 329 20.45 -4.46 -16.42
CA ASN A 329 19.53 -5.42 -15.84
C ASN A 329 18.06 -4.95 -15.94
N LEU A 330 17.60 -4.67 -17.15
CA LEU A 330 16.23 -4.23 -17.38
C LEU A 330 15.20 -5.31 -17.00
N TYR A 331 14.06 -4.97 -16.43
CA TYR A 331 13.57 -3.62 -16.08
C TYR A 331 13.63 -3.39 -14.56
N LEU A 332 14.72 -3.74 -13.87
CA LEU A 332 14.87 -3.46 -12.43
C LEU A 332 14.83 -1.95 -12.14
N GLY A 333 14.33 -1.54 -10.97
CA GLY A 333 14.36 -0.15 -10.51
C GLY A 333 13.88 0.85 -11.57
N SER A 334 12.72 0.56 -12.18
CA SER A 334 12.18 1.29 -13.32
C SER A 334 10.72 1.68 -13.12
N ILE A 335 10.33 2.78 -13.77
CA ILE A 335 8.94 3.07 -14.13
C ILE A 335 8.70 2.45 -15.51
N VAL A 336 7.65 1.64 -15.65
CA VAL A 336 7.29 1.01 -16.92
C VAL A 336 5.85 1.36 -17.27
N ALA A 337 5.62 1.80 -18.50
CA ALA A 337 4.29 1.98 -19.07
C ALA A 337 3.90 0.78 -19.94
N LEU A 338 2.72 0.22 -19.66
CA LEU A 338 2.10 -0.83 -20.45
C LEU A 338 0.76 -0.34 -21.00
N ASN A 339 0.37 -0.86 -22.16
CA ASN A 339 -1.00 -0.69 -22.64
C ASN A 339 -1.98 -1.40 -21.69
N ALA A 340 -2.96 -0.69 -21.15
CA ALA A 340 -3.84 -1.19 -20.09
C ALA A 340 -4.69 -2.40 -20.51
N ASP A 341 -5.04 -2.52 -21.79
CA ASP A 341 -5.89 -3.61 -22.28
C ASP A 341 -5.14 -4.89 -22.60
N THR A 342 -3.90 -4.76 -23.06
CA THR A 342 -3.13 -5.89 -23.61
C THR A 342 -1.90 -6.27 -22.80
N GLY A 343 -1.46 -5.42 -21.86
CA GLY A 343 -0.22 -5.59 -21.11
C GLY A 343 1.04 -5.39 -21.94
N LYS A 344 0.92 -4.99 -23.22
CA LYS A 344 2.08 -4.77 -24.09
C LYS A 344 2.91 -3.59 -23.59
N TYR A 345 4.22 -3.81 -23.53
CA TYR A 345 5.21 -2.78 -23.26
C TYR A 345 5.08 -1.58 -24.20
N VAL A 346 5.16 -0.37 -23.63
CA VAL A 346 5.13 0.91 -24.38
C VAL A 346 6.46 1.65 -24.22
N TRP A 347 6.82 2.02 -22.99
CA TRP A 347 8.07 2.72 -22.67
C TRP A 347 8.51 2.37 -21.24
N HIS A 348 9.78 2.63 -20.92
CA HIS A 348 10.28 2.60 -19.53
C HIS A 348 11.24 3.77 -19.28
N TYR A 349 11.42 4.12 -18.01
CA TYR A 349 12.53 4.93 -17.52
C TYR A 349 13.15 4.20 -16.32
N GLN A 350 14.44 3.87 -16.41
CA GLN A 350 15.15 3.16 -15.36
C GLN A 350 15.82 4.15 -14.41
N GLU A 351 15.29 4.25 -13.19
CA GLU A 351 15.76 5.18 -12.17
C GLU A 351 17.06 4.70 -11.53
N THR A 352 17.27 3.39 -11.43
CA THR A 352 18.50 2.82 -10.86
C THR A 352 19.07 1.71 -11.76
N PRO A 353 19.78 2.05 -12.86
CA PRO A 353 20.41 1.06 -13.73
C PRO A 353 21.35 0.12 -12.99
N GLY A 354 21.17 -1.18 -13.21
CA GLY A 354 21.93 -2.22 -12.52
C GLY A 354 21.83 -2.10 -11.00
N ASP A 355 20.63 -1.97 -10.44
CA ASP A 355 20.40 -1.90 -8.98
C ASP A 355 21.31 -2.87 -8.20
N ASN A 356 21.88 -2.37 -7.11
CA ASN A 356 22.82 -3.11 -6.25
C ASN A 356 22.51 -2.98 -4.76
N TRP A 357 21.53 -2.17 -4.38
CA TRP A 357 21.38 -1.67 -3.00
C TRP A 357 19.95 -1.83 -2.47
N ASP A 358 19.16 -2.69 -3.11
CA ASP A 358 17.72 -2.82 -2.86
C ASP A 358 16.97 -1.51 -3.15
N TYR A 359 17.34 -0.84 -4.25
CA TYR A 359 16.66 0.37 -4.71
C TYR A 359 15.53 0.01 -5.66
N THR A 360 14.39 -0.31 -5.05
CA THR A 360 13.13 -0.47 -5.78
C THR A 360 12.66 0.87 -6.35
N SER A 361 11.86 0.78 -7.41
CA SER A 361 11.05 1.87 -7.98
C SER A 361 9.57 1.62 -7.79
N THR A 362 9.21 0.86 -6.76
CA THR A 362 7.85 0.43 -6.45
C THR A 362 7.07 1.44 -5.62
N GLN A 363 7.73 2.50 -5.15
CA GLN A 363 7.11 3.53 -4.31
C GLN A 363 5.92 4.19 -5.04
N PRO A 364 4.92 4.70 -4.30
CA PRO A 364 3.74 5.30 -4.92
C PRO A 364 4.11 6.41 -5.92
N MET A 365 3.63 6.25 -7.16
CA MET A 365 3.72 7.27 -8.21
C MET A 365 2.50 8.16 -8.22
N ILE A 366 2.68 9.45 -8.53
CA ILE A 366 1.59 10.41 -8.74
C ILE A 366 1.60 10.88 -10.20
N LEU A 367 0.45 10.84 -10.87
CA LEU A 367 0.29 11.47 -12.18
C LEU A 367 -0.19 12.91 -11.99
N ALA A 368 0.50 13.87 -12.61
CA ALA A 368 0.16 15.28 -12.49
C ALA A 368 0.32 16.02 -13.81
N ASP A 369 -0.45 17.08 -14.01
CA ASP A 369 -0.28 18.01 -15.11
C ASP A 369 0.37 19.29 -14.53
N LEU A 370 1.62 19.55 -14.91
CA LEU A 370 2.43 20.66 -14.39
C LEU A 370 2.83 21.62 -15.50
N THR A 371 3.05 22.89 -15.16
CA THR A 371 3.72 23.84 -16.05
C THR A 371 5.22 23.82 -15.76
N ILE A 372 6.02 23.32 -16.69
CA ILE A 372 7.48 23.23 -16.59
C ILE A 372 8.07 23.98 -17.78
N ASP A 373 8.99 24.92 -17.52
CA ASP A 373 9.57 25.82 -18.54
C ASP A 373 8.51 26.57 -19.37
N GLY A 374 7.41 26.96 -18.71
CA GLY A 374 6.28 27.65 -19.34
C GLY A 374 5.39 26.76 -20.22
N GLN A 375 5.62 25.45 -20.28
CA GLN A 375 4.84 24.50 -21.08
C GLN A 375 4.04 23.54 -20.19
N PRO A 376 2.78 23.22 -20.56
CA PRO A 376 2.02 22.17 -19.88
C PRO A 376 2.63 20.80 -20.17
N ARG A 377 2.90 20.01 -19.14
CA ARG A 377 3.51 18.68 -19.21
C ARG A 377 2.69 17.69 -18.40
N LYS A 378 2.38 16.56 -19.02
CA LYS A 378 1.79 15.39 -18.37
C LYS A 378 2.91 14.56 -17.76
N VAL A 379 3.03 14.53 -16.44
CA VAL A 379 4.17 13.93 -15.75
C VAL A 379 3.78 12.79 -14.80
N VAL A 380 4.76 11.93 -14.54
CA VAL A 380 4.85 11.08 -13.34
C VAL A 380 5.77 11.78 -12.35
N LEU A 381 5.32 11.93 -11.11
CA LEU A 381 6.09 12.37 -9.95
C LEU A 381 6.43 11.12 -9.12
N HIS A 382 7.70 10.91 -8.83
CA HIS A 382 8.14 9.70 -8.15
C HIS A 382 9.35 9.95 -7.25
N ALA A 383 9.35 9.36 -6.06
CA ALA A 383 10.43 9.50 -5.08
C ALA A 383 10.86 8.11 -4.59
N PRO A 384 11.53 7.27 -5.40
CA PRO A 384 11.87 5.91 -5.01
C PRO A 384 12.90 5.82 -3.88
N LYS A 385 13.22 4.59 -3.46
CA LYS A 385 14.18 4.33 -2.36
C LYS A 385 15.53 5.03 -2.53
N ASN A 386 15.97 5.25 -3.77
CA ASN A 386 17.31 5.74 -4.09
C ASN A 386 17.58 7.20 -3.65
N GLY A 387 16.55 7.94 -3.19
CA GLY A 387 16.72 9.28 -2.62
C GLY A 387 16.65 10.43 -3.60
N PHE A 388 16.33 10.17 -4.87
CA PHE A 388 16.05 11.18 -5.88
C PHE A 388 14.56 11.32 -6.14
N PHE A 389 14.12 12.57 -6.36
CA PHE A 389 12.77 12.89 -6.78
C PHE A 389 12.78 13.10 -8.29
N PHE A 390 12.01 12.29 -9.01
CA PHE A 390 11.93 12.28 -10.47
C PHE A 390 10.66 12.95 -10.97
N VAL A 391 10.83 13.66 -12.08
CA VAL A 391 9.74 14.13 -12.94
C VAL A 391 9.97 13.53 -14.32
N ILE A 392 9.04 12.70 -14.77
CA ILE A 392 9.12 11.96 -16.05
C ILE A 392 7.90 12.29 -16.90
N ASP A 393 8.09 12.51 -18.20
CA ASP A 393 6.97 12.71 -19.13
C ASP A 393 6.18 11.40 -19.30
N ARG A 394 4.95 11.36 -18.79
CA ARG A 394 4.18 10.11 -18.74
C ARG A 394 3.67 9.67 -20.12
N THR A 395 3.75 10.53 -21.14
CA THR A 395 3.29 10.18 -22.50
C THR A 395 4.30 9.31 -23.24
N ASN A 396 5.59 9.35 -22.87
CA ASN A 396 6.67 8.75 -23.64
C ASN A 396 7.90 8.32 -22.82
N GLY A 397 7.89 8.49 -21.51
CA GLY A 397 8.98 8.08 -20.61
C GLY A 397 10.21 8.98 -20.63
N LYS A 398 10.17 10.14 -21.31
CA LYS A 398 11.32 11.04 -21.36
C LYS A 398 11.59 11.64 -19.98
N PHE A 399 12.86 11.56 -19.58
CA PHE A 399 13.38 12.28 -18.43
C PHE A 399 13.11 13.78 -18.55
N ILE A 400 12.61 14.39 -17.48
CA ILE A 400 12.50 15.85 -17.35
C ILE A 400 13.52 16.32 -16.33
N SER A 401 13.49 15.75 -15.12
CA SER A 401 14.42 16.13 -14.07
C SER A 401 14.55 15.14 -12.92
N ALA A 402 15.68 15.18 -12.20
CA ALA A 402 15.87 14.48 -10.94
C ALA A 402 16.78 15.25 -9.98
N LYS A 403 16.41 15.27 -8.70
CA LYS A 403 17.21 15.88 -7.61
C LYS A 403 17.06 15.09 -6.33
N ASN A 404 18.16 14.92 -5.59
CA ASN A 404 18.13 14.23 -4.31
C ASN A 404 17.31 15.01 -3.27
N PHE A 405 16.35 14.36 -2.62
CA PHE A 405 15.49 14.95 -1.58
C PHE A 405 15.98 14.63 -0.16
N VAL A 406 16.98 13.76 -0.05
CA VAL A 406 17.81 13.53 1.15
C VAL A 406 19.28 13.46 0.72
N ASP A 407 20.18 13.42 1.69
CA ASP A 407 21.59 13.10 1.40
C ASP A 407 21.70 11.67 0.85
N VAL A 408 22.52 11.50 -0.19
CA VAL A 408 22.79 10.22 -0.87
C VAL A 408 24.27 10.12 -1.17
N ASN A 409 24.82 8.91 -1.26
CA ASN A 409 26.24 8.69 -1.55
C ASN A 409 26.51 7.66 -2.65
N TRP A 410 25.47 7.15 -3.31
CA TRP A 410 25.63 6.20 -4.41
C TRP A 410 25.75 6.89 -5.78
N ALA A 411 25.26 8.13 -5.91
CA ALA A 411 25.35 8.95 -7.11
C ALA A 411 25.43 10.44 -6.74
N THR A 412 26.09 11.24 -7.58
CA THR A 412 26.21 12.70 -7.38
C THR A 412 25.11 13.50 -8.08
N GLY A 413 24.29 12.84 -8.91
CA GLY A 413 23.26 13.48 -9.72
C GLY A 413 22.84 12.61 -10.91
N TYR A 414 22.07 13.19 -11.83
CA TYR A 414 21.70 12.60 -13.12
C TYR A 414 22.23 13.47 -14.24
N ASP A 415 22.72 12.84 -15.31
CA ASP A 415 23.18 13.55 -16.50
C ASP A 415 22.01 14.08 -17.35
N ALA A 416 22.32 14.78 -18.44
CA ALA A 416 21.30 15.33 -19.34
C ALA A 416 20.46 14.25 -20.06
N GLY A 417 20.95 13.01 -20.11
CA GLY A 417 20.23 11.85 -20.64
C GLY A 417 19.33 11.15 -19.62
N GLY A 418 19.33 11.60 -18.36
CA GLY A 418 18.59 10.96 -17.28
C GLY A 418 19.25 9.69 -16.76
N ARG A 419 20.57 9.54 -16.91
CA ARG A 419 21.32 8.43 -16.30
C ARG A 419 22.03 8.91 -15.02
N PRO A 420 22.03 8.12 -13.92
CA PRO A 420 22.75 8.53 -12.71
C PRO A 420 24.25 8.59 -12.95
N ILE A 421 24.88 9.61 -12.38
CA ILE A 421 26.33 9.76 -12.28
C ILE A 421 26.75 9.05 -10.99
N GLU A 422 27.03 7.75 -11.10
CA GLU A 422 27.33 6.90 -9.95
C GLU A 422 28.69 7.24 -9.31
N ALA A 423 28.72 7.16 -7.99
CA ALA A 423 29.94 7.24 -7.21
C ALA A 423 30.68 5.88 -7.27
N PRO A 424 31.94 5.81 -7.74
CA PRO A 424 32.65 4.54 -7.92
C PRO A 424 32.74 3.66 -6.67
N GLU A 425 32.82 4.27 -5.49
CA GLU A 425 32.84 3.60 -4.20
C GLU A 425 31.58 2.76 -3.93
N ALA A 426 30.43 3.16 -4.46
CA ALA A 426 29.16 2.50 -4.22
C ALA A 426 29.07 1.10 -4.83
N ARG A 427 29.91 0.80 -5.84
CA ARG A 427 30.00 -0.50 -6.51
C ARG A 427 31.26 -1.29 -6.20
N SER A 428 32.04 -0.88 -5.19
CA SER A 428 33.26 -1.61 -4.82
C SER A 428 32.91 -2.97 -4.20
N PRO A 429 33.20 -4.12 -4.86
CA PRO A 429 32.74 -5.43 -4.40
C PRO A 429 33.49 -5.92 -3.15
N ASP A 430 34.72 -5.45 -2.94
CA ASP A 430 35.61 -5.92 -1.86
C ASP A 430 35.60 -5.01 -0.62
N LYS A 431 34.81 -3.94 -0.63
CA LYS A 431 34.77 -2.96 0.44
C LYS A 431 33.37 -2.88 1.04
N SER A 432 33.37 -2.71 2.35
CA SER A 432 32.18 -2.36 3.08
C SER A 432 31.72 -0.93 2.70
N PHE A 433 30.44 -0.76 2.40
CA PHE A 433 29.85 0.49 1.94
C PHE A 433 28.69 0.90 2.86
N ASP A 434 28.79 2.08 3.48
CA ASP A 434 27.67 2.70 4.19
C ASP A 434 26.65 3.17 3.15
N SER A 435 25.60 2.39 2.92
CA SER A 435 24.63 2.67 1.86
C SER A 435 23.67 3.75 2.31
N ILE A 436 23.67 4.90 1.62
CA ILE A 436 22.73 5.99 1.83
C ILE A 436 21.98 6.23 0.52
N PRO A 437 20.66 5.94 0.46
CA PRO A 437 19.75 5.75 1.60
C PRO A 437 19.67 4.34 2.22
N GLY A 438 20.25 3.33 1.59
CA GLY A 438 20.16 1.93 2.03
C GLY A 438 18.85 1.22 1.67
N PRO A 439 18.67 -0.06 2.05
CA PRO A 439 17.55 -0.91 1.63
C PRO A 439 16.18 -0.45 2.16
N TYR A 440 16.16 0.26 3.30
CA TYR A 440 14.94 0.90 3.80
C TYR A 440 14.49 2.08 2.94
N GLY A 441 15.40 2.64 2.13
CA GLY A 441 15.15 3.74 1.21
C GLY A 441 15.01 5.09 1.91
N ALA A 442 15.23 6.15 1.13
CA ALA A 442 14.92 7.53 1.54
C ALA A 442 13.41 7.75 1.66
N HIS A 443 12.67 7.06 0.82
CA HIS A 443 11.23 6.92 0.84
C HIS A 443 10.92 5.44 0.55
N ASN A 444 9.84 4.94 1.13
CA ASN A 444 9.41 3.55 0.94
C ASN A 444 7.92 3.56 0.57
N TRP A 445 7.19 2.47 0.78
CA TRP A 445 5.80 2.34 0.36
C TRP A 445 4.81 3.35 0.97
N HIS A 446 5.16 4.02 2.06
CA HIS A 446 4.30 5.00 2.75
C HIS A 446 3.85 6.09 1.77
N PRO A 447 2.55 6.21 1.41
CA PRO A 447 2.18 7.09 0.31
C PRO A 447 2.55 8.57 0.48
N MET A 448 3.06 9.18 -0.58
CA MET A 448 3.11 10.65 -0.72
C MET A 448 1.78 11.19 -1.26
N SER A 449 1.56 12.49 -1.19
CA SER A 449 0.37 13.16 -1.74
C SER A 449 0.75 14.46 -2.46
N PHE A 450 -0.02 14.87 -3.47
CA PHE A 450 0.26 16.06 -4.27
C PHE A 450 -0.90 17.05 -4.20
N ASN A 451 -0.65 18.29 -3.79
CA ASN A 451 -1.67 19.32 -3.74
C ASN A 451 -1.52 20.30 -4.92
N PRO A 452 -2.45 20.30 -5.89
CA PRO A 452 -2.37 21.17 -7.05
C PRO A 452 -2.58 22.67 -6.72
N GLN A 453 -3.11 23.01 -5.54
CA GLN A 453 -3.27 24.41 -5.12
C GLN A 453 -1.95 25.01 -4.62
N THR A 454 -1.09 24.20 -4.00
CA THR A 454 0.25 24.62 -3.55
C THR A 454 1.33 24.30 -4.56
N GLY A 455 1.08 23.33 -5.45
CA GLY A 455 2.06 22.76 -6.36
C GLY A 455 3.05 21.83 -5.67
N LEU A 456 2.80 21.43 -4.41
CA LEU A 456 3.77 20.69 -3.59
C LEU A 456 3.40 19.21 -3.45
N VAL A 457 4.43 18.38 -3.35
CA VAL A 457 4.33 16.97 -2.94
C VAL A 457 4.72 16.85 -1.47
N TYR A 458 3.89 16.18 -0.68
CA TYR A 458 4.15 15.88 0.72
C TYR A 458 4.68 14.45 0.86
N LEU A 459 5.95 14.34 1.24
CA LEU A 459 6.74 13.13 1.12
C LEU A 459 7.26 12.68 2.50
N PRO A 460 6.87 11.50 3.00
CA PRO A 460 7.55 10.85 4.12
C PRO A 460 8.98 10.48 3.69
N ALA A 461 9.97 11.19 4.24
CA ALA A 461 11.39 10.94 4.00
C ALA A 461 12.07 10.41 5.26
N GLN A 462 13.11 9.60 5.08
CA GLN A 462 13.84 8.98 6.17
C GLN A 462 15.29 8.65 5.80
N GLY A 463 16.06 8.28 6.81
CA GLY A 463 17.31 7.56 6.67
C GLY A 463 17.38 6.48 7.73
N VAL A 464 17.63 5.23 7.31
CA VAL A 464 17.88 4.10 8.22
C VAL A 464 19.25 3.51 7.87
N PRO A 465 20.28 3.76 8.68
CA PRO A 465 21.66 3.41 8.34
C PRO A 465 21.86 1.90 8.18
N ILE A 466 22.38 1.48 7.03
CA ILE A 466 22.79 0.11 6.77
C ILE A 466 24.12 0.11 6.02
N ASN A 467 25.01 -0.76 6.47
CA ASN A 467 26.28 -1.01 5.84
C ASN A 467 26.22 -2.34 5.06
N LEU A 468 26.71 -2.35 3.83
CA LEU A 468 26.67 -3.49 2.92
C LEU A 468 28.09 -3.96 2.61
N THR A 469 28.38 -5.23 2.87
CA THR A 469 29.64 -5.88 2.47
C THR A 469 29.36 -7.00 1.48
N GLY A 470 29.91 -6.89 0.27
CA GLY A 470 29.66 -7.84 -0.82
C GLY A 470 30.09 -9.26 -0.46
N GLU A 471 29.22 -10.23 -0.73
CA GLU A 471 29.58 -11.64 -0.61
C GLU A 471 30.39 -12.09 -1.83
N LYS A 472 31.38 -12.96 -1.61
CA LYS A 472 32.22 -13.50 -2.70
C LYS A 472 31.49 -14.50 -3.59
N ALA A 473 30.51 -15.19 -3.02
CA ALA A 473 29.70 -16.19 -3.71
C ALA A 473 28.36 -16.32 -3.01
N LEU A 474 27.34 -16.67 -3.79
CA LEU A 474 26.01 -17.03 -3.34
C LEU A 474 25.66 -18.40 -3.91
N THR A 475 25.25 -19.31 -3.03
CA THR A 475 24.60 -20.56 -3.44
C THR A 475 23.12 -20.42 -3.15
N GLN A 476 22.28 -20.51 -4.18
CA GLN A 476 20.84 -20.34 -4.04
C GLN A 476 20.23 -21.36 -3.08
N ASN A 477 19.30 -20.89 -2.24
CA ASN A 477 18.51 -21.71 -1.31
C ASN A 477 19.35 -22.57 -0.35
N LYS A 478 20.64 -22.25 -0.19
CA LYS A 478 21.52 -22.94 0.74
C LYS A 478 21.48 -22.24 2.09
N MET A 479 21.22 -23.00 3.13
CA MET A 479 21.33 -22.54 4.50
C MET A 479 22.80 -22.43 4.85
N GLU A 480 23.26 -21.22 5.15
CA GLU A 480 24.67 -20.95 5.42
C GLU A 480 24.80 -20.00 6.63
N PRO A 481 25.62 -20.34 7.64
CA PRO A 481 25.91 -19.43 8.75
C PRO A 481 26.45 -18.08 8.24
N PHE A 482 26.17 -17.01 8.99
CA PHE A 482 26.46 -15.60 8.67
C PHE A 482 25.75 -15.01 7.44
N LYS A 483 25.09 -15.81 6.60
CA LYS A 483 24.29 -15.30 5.48
C LYS A 483 22.93 -14.84 6.00
N PHE A 484 22.68 -13.53 5.99
CA PHE A 484 21.48 -12.92 6.57
C PHE A 484 20.19 -13.60 6.09
N GLY A 485 19.43 -14.18 7.01
CA GLY A 485 18.14 -14.82 6.72
C GLY A 485 18.18 -16.09 5.86
N SER A 486 19.35 -16.69 5.59
CA SER A 486 19.45 -17.84 4.68
C SER A 486 18.65 -19.07 5.13
N THR A 487 18.45 -19.27 6.44
CA THR A 487 17.64 -20.38 6.99
C THR A 487 16.14 -20.21 6.73
N THR A 488 15.69 -18.96 6.54
CA THR A 488 14.31 -18.62 6.14
C THR A 488 14.19 -18.35 4.64
N GLY A 489 15.29 -18.43 3.88
CA GLY A 489 15.32 -18.41 2.41
C GLY A 489 15.77 -17.08 1.79
N TRP A 490 16.26 -16.12 2.58
CA TRP A 490 16.82 -14.88 2.03
C TRP A 490 18.13 -15.17 1.27
N ASN A 491 18.39 -14.43 0.19
CA ASN A 491 19.55 -14.65 -0.68
C ASN A 491 20.14 -13.34 -1.25
N VAL A 492 20.26 -12.29 -0.43
CA VAL A 492 20.57 -10.92 -0.90
C VAL A 492 21.98 -10.69 -1.47
N GLY A 493 22.95 -11.57 -1.18
CA GLY A 493 24.32 -11.45 -1.69
C GLY A 493 25.19 -10.38 -0.99
N PHE A 494 24.78 -9.94 0.20
CA PHE A 494 25.49 -9.01 1.07
C PHE A 494 25.43 -9.47 2.53
N ALA A 495 26.55 -9.33 3.24
CA ALA A 495 26.54 -9.27 4.69
C ALA A 495 26.10 -7.87 5.13
N LEU A 496 25.08 -7.79 6.00
CA LEU A 496 24.54 -6.54 6.51
C LEU A 496 25.24 -6.14 7.81
N ASN A 497 25.68 -4.89 7.90
CA ASN A 497 26.35 -4.31 9.08
C ASN A 497 27.59 -5.11 9.55
N ALA A 498 28.31 -5.74 8.62
CA ALA A 498 29.60 -6.37 8.91
C ALA A 498 30.60 -5.37 9.51
N THR A 499 30.45 -4.09 9.15
CA THR A 499 30.96 -2.95 9.92
C THR A 499 29.80 -2.07 10.38
N PRO A 500 29.83 -1.48 11.58
CA PRO A 500 28.77 -0.59 12.03
C PRO A 500 28.59 0.61 11.09
N PRO A 501 27.35 0.95 10.70
CA PRO A 501 27.09 2.13 9.89
C PRO A 501 27.40 3.42 10.68
N LYS A 502 27.89 4.45 9.99
CA LYS A 502 28.32 5.70 10.64
C LYS A 502 27.23 6.78 10.74
N ASN A 503 26.22 6.72 9.89
CA ASN A 503 25.17 7.74 9.82
C ASN A 503 24.13 7.53 10.93
N LEU A 504 23.44 8.60 11.31
CA LEU A 504 22.34 8.53 12.28
C LEU A 504 21.00 8.37 11.56
N PRO A 505 20.04 7.65 12.15
CA PRO A 505 18.71 7.54 11.59
C PRO A 505 17.95 8.88 11.72
N PHE A 506 17.06 9.15 10.77
CA PHE A 506 16.12 10.27 10.84
C PHE A 506 14.79 9.93 10.17
N GLY A 507 13.74 10.63 10.55
CA GLY A 507 12.46 10.64 9.83
C GLY A 507 11.91 12.05 9.75
N ARG A 508 11.27 12.41 8.65
CA ARG A 508 10.69 13.73 8.44
C ARG A 508 9.57 13.72 7.40
N LEU A 509 8.71 14.73 7.46
CA LEU A 509 7.81 15.11 6.39
C LEU A 509 8.46 16.21 5.57
N LEU A 510 8.60 16.02 4.26
CA LEU A 510 9.04 17.06 3.33
C LEU A 510 7.85 17.59 2.55
N ALA A 511 7.79 18.91 2.34
CA ALA A 511 7.04 19.50 1.25
C ALA A 511 8.00 19.86 0.13
N TRP A 512 7.90 19.14 -0.98
CA TRP A 512 8.79 19.21 -2.13
C TRP A 512 8.09 19.93 -3.29
N ASP A 513 8.76 20.92 -3.88
CA ASP A 513 8.33 21.52 -5.14
C ASP A 513 8.90 20.69 -6.31
N PRO A 514 8.06 19.98 -7.08
CA PRO A 514 8.52 19.13 -8.18
C PRO A 514 9.00 19.94 -9.39
N VAL A 515 8.58 21.19 -9.55
CA VAL A 515 9.00 22.05 -10.67
C VAL A 515 10.36 22.69 -10.36
N GLN A 516 10.52 23.22 -9.15
CA GLN A 516 11.77 23.84 -8.70
C GLN A 516 12.79 22.82 -8.18
N GLN A 517 12.38 21.56 -7.97
CA GLN A 517 13.19 20.48 -7.41
C GLN A 517 13.88 20.86 -6.09
N LYS A 518 13.09 21.38 -5.15
CA LYS A 518 13.61 21.78 -3.84
C LYS A 518 12.59 21.57 -2.73
N GLU A 519 13.12 21.42 -1.52
CA GLU A 519 12.34 21.48 -0.29
C GLU A 519 11.81 22.91 -0.09
N VAL A 520 10.52 23.02 0.22
CA VAL A 520 9.85 24.28 0.61
C VAL A 520 9.78 24.41 2.13
N TRP A 521 9.42 23.32 2.80
CA TRP A 521 9.46 23.20 4.25
C TRP A 521 9.59 21.73 4.66
N ARG A 522 9.95 21.49 5.92
CA ARG A 522 9.97 20.15 6.53
C ARG A 522 9.47 20.15 7.97
N ALA A 523 9.03 18.99 8.43
CA ALA A 523 8.81 18.70 9.85
C ALA A 523 9.64 17.47 10.25
N GLU A 524 10.49 17.62 11.28
CA GLU A 524 11.32 16.53 11.79
C GLU A 524 10.53 15.63 12.75
N TYR A 525 10.80 14.34 12.70
CA TYR A 525 10.25 13.32 13.59
C TYR A 525 11.33 12.65 14.42
N VAL A 526 10.91 12.10 15.56
CA VAL A 526 11.82 11.44 16.52
C VAL A 526 12.40 10.13 16.01
N ALA A 527 11.79 9.54 14.98
CA ALA A 527 12.16 8.26 14.39
C ALA A 527 11.85 8.22 12.89
N PRO A 528 12.54 7.36 12.11
CA PRO A 528 12.15 7.01 10.73
C PRO A 528 10.80 6.28 10.69
N TRP A 529 10.39 5.84 9.49
CA TRP A 529 9.23 4.95 9.30
C TRP A 529 7.89 5.56 9.74
N ASN A 530 7.69 6.85 9.42
CA ASN A 530 6.42 7.54 9.62
C ASN A 530 5.46 7.23 8.46
N GLY A 531 4.16 7.36 8.72
CA GLY A 531 3.13 6.92 7.79
C GLY A 531 2.95 7.78 6.55
N GLY A 532 2.09 7.31 5.66
CA GLY A 532 1.74 8.04 4.44
C GLY A 532 0.94 9.32 4.69
N THR A 533 0.82 10.13 3.66
CA THR A 533 0.19 11.46 3.72
C THR A 533 -1.13 11.52 2.95
N LEU A 534 -1.93 12.51 3.33
CA LEU A 534 -3.14 12.97 2.64
C LEU A 534 -3.10 14.49 2.63
N THR A 535 -3.46 15.12 1.52
CA THR A 535 -3.63 16.58 1.46
C THR A 535 -5.03 16.96 1.00
N THR A 536 -5.52 18.12 1.43
CA THR A 536 -6.89 18.57 1.13
C THR A 536 -6.95 20.02 0.65
N ALA A 537 -8.05 20.38 -0.02
CA ALA A 537 -8.34 21.76 -0.43
C ALA A 537 -8.54 22.72 0.75
N GLY A 538 -8.74 22.20 1.96
CA GLY A 538 -8.73 22.95 3.22
C GLY A 538 -7.35 23.46 3.66
N ASN A 539 -6.34 23.41 2.78
CA ASN A 539 -4.94 23.79 3.05
C ASN A 539 -4.29 22.96 4.17
N LEU A 540 -4.57 21.65 4.18
CA LEU A 540 -4.07 20.70 5.18
C LEU A 540 -3.24 19.57 4.59
N VAL A 541 -2.33 19.04 5.41
CA VAL A 541 -1.64 17.76 5.20
C VAL A 541 -1.77 16.93 6.47
N PHE A 542 -2.30 15.71 6.36
CA PHE A 542 -2.43 14.77 7.45
C PHE A 542 -1.38 13.66 7.35
N GLN A 543 -0.81 13.26 8.49
CA GLN A 543 0.15 12.16 8.56
C GLN A 543 0.12 11.46 9.93
N GLY A 544 0.25 10.13 9.93
CA GLY A 544 0.54 9.33 11.13
C GLY A 544 2.04 9.23 11.41
N THR A 545 2.45 9.23 12.68
CA THR A 545 3.87 9.18 13.07
C THR A 545 4.24 7.87 13.74
N ALA A 546 5.53 7.51 13.66
CA ALA A 546 6.09 6.31 14.29
C ALA A 546 5.93 6.32 15.83
N ASP A 547 5.92 7.51 16.44
CA ASP A 547 5.68 7.69 17.88
C ASP A 547 4.19 7.77 18.26
N GLY A 548 3.30 7.37 17.36
CA GLY A 548 1.89 7.13 17.65
C GLY A 548 1.04 8.39 17.79
N ARG A 549 1.22 9.35 16.87
CA ARG A 549 0.38 10.54 16.75
C ARG A 549 -0.24 10.62 15.36
N PHE A 550 -1.43 11.20 15.27
CA PHE A 550 -2.01 11.69 14.03
C PHE A 550 -1.87 13.20 14.02
N VAL A 551 -1.30 13.77 12.96
CA VAL A 551 -0.92 15.19 12.92
C VAL A 551 -1.51 15.83 11.67
N ALA A 552 -1.96 17.09 11.79
CA ALA A 552 -2.36 17.92 10.67
C ALA A 552 -1.47 19.17 10.60
N TYR A 553 -0.94 19.45 9.41
CA TYR A 553 -0.09 20.59 9.10
C TYR A 553 -0.78 21.54 8.13
N ASN A 554 -0.42 22.82 8.19
CA ASN A 554 -0.71 23.77 7.12
C ASN A 554 0.07 23.37 5.86
N ALA A 555 -0.64 23.14 4.76
CA ALA A 555 -0.06 22.61 3.52
C ALA A 555 0.99 23.55 2.89
N LYS A 556 0.89 24.87 3.11
CA LYS A 556 1.82 25.86 2.56
C LYS A 556 3.05 26.09 3.43
N THR A 557 2.88 26.10 4.75
CA THR A 557 3.91 26.58 5.68
C THR A 557 4.56 25.49 6.52
N GLY A 558 3.95 24.30 6.62
CA GLY A 558 4.41 23.24 7.52
C GLY A 558 4.11 23.50 8.99
N GLU A 559 3.32 24.52 9.33
CA GLU A 559 2.87 24.77 10.70
C GLU A 559 2.01 23.62 11.18
N LYS A 560 2.33 23.03 12.34
CA LYS A 560 1.49 22.00 12.96
C LYS A 560 0.26 22.65 13.60
N LEU A 561 -0.92 22.34 13.07
CA LEU A 561 -2.19 22.95 13.49
C LEU A 561 -2.97 22.08 14.49
N TRP A 562 -2.78 20.76 14.43
CA TRP A 562 -3.49 19.81 15.29
C TRP A 562 -2.72 18.51 15.43
N GLN A 563 -2.92 17.81 16.55
CA GLN A 563 -2.46 16.43 16.73
C GLN A 563 -3.36 15.67 17.72
N SER A 564 -3.44 14.36 17.59
CA SER A 564 -4.11 13.43 18.53
C SER A 564 -3.27 12.16 18.72
N PRO A 565 -3.22 11.56 19.93
CA PRO A 565 -2.53 10.27 20.11
C PRO A 565 -3.29 9.14 19.37
N LEU A 566 -2.55 8.11 18.95
CA LEU A 566 -3.07 6.92 18.27
C LEU A 566 -2.76 5.61 19.02
N GLY A 567 -2.03 5.68 20.14
CA GLY A 567 -1.70 4.52 20.96
C GLY A 567 -0.62 3.61 20.43
N THR A 568 -0.42 3.51 19.12
CA THR A 568 0.75 2.85 18.52
C THR A 568 1.19 3.60 17.27
N GLY A 569 2.40 3.30 16.77
CA GLY A 569 2.94 3.94 15.57
C GLY A 569 2.04 3.71 14.35
N ALA A 570 1.86 4.75 13.53
CA ALA A 570 1.00 4.72 12.36
C ALA A 570 1.82 4.81 11.07
N VAL A 571 1.70 3.77 10.24
CA VAL A 571 2.43 3.66 8.96
C VAL A 571 1.50 3.81 7.74
N ALA A 572 0.22 3.47 7.84
CA ALA A 572 -0.71 3.67 6.72
C ALA A 572 -0.93 5.16 6.39
N ALA A 573 -1.40 5.43 5.16
CA ALA A 573 -1.91 6.74 4.79
C ALA A 573 -3.39 6.91 5.24
N PRO A 574 -3.79 8.10 5.69
CA PRO A 574 -5.19 8.42 5.96
C PRO A 574 -6.00 8.61 4.67
N ALA A 575 -7.32 8.53 4.79
CA ALA A 575 -8.30 8.86 3.74
C ALA A 575 -9.35 9.84 4.29
N THR A 576 -9.91 10.69 3.43
CA THR A 576 -11.02 11.60 3.80
C THR A 576 -12.17 11.48 2.81
N TYR A 577 -13.39 11.62 3.31
CA TYR A 577 -14.62 11.39 2.58
C TYR A 577 -15.79 12.16 3.24
N MET A 578 -16.85 12.35 2.48
CA MET A 578 -18.07 13.04 2.88
C MET A 578 -19.19 12.02 3.08
N VAL A 579 -19.84 12.04 4.25
CA VAL A 579 -21.02 11.21 4.52
C VAL A 579 -22.09 12.08 5.13
N ASP A 580 -23.25 12.13 4.48
CA ASP A 580 -24.44 12.83 4.96
C ASP A 580 -24.17 14.30 5.34
N GLY A 581 -23.28 14.96 4.57
CA GLY A 581 -22.90 16.37 4.76
C GLY A 581 -21.79 16.62 5.79
N VAL A 582 -21.19 15.57 6.36
CA VAL A 582 -20.07 15.65 7.29
C VAL A 582 -18.81 15.06 6.65
N GLN A 583 -17.72 15.82 6.67
CA GLN A 583 -16.40 15.36 6.27
C GLN A 583 -15.75 14.60 7.42
N TYR A 584 -15.25 13.41 7.09
CA TYR A 584 -14.50 12.55 7.99
C TYR A 584 -13.06 12.39 7.50
N VAL A 585 -12.14 12.15 8.43
CA VAL A 585 -10.77 11.70 8.15
C VAL A 585 -10.51 10.42 8.92
N SER A 586 -10.16 9.35 8.22
CA SER A 586 -9.90 8.04 8.82
C SER A 586 -8.47 7.58 8.58
N ILE A 587 -7.88 6.91 9.57
CA ILE A 587 -6.56 6.28 9.47
C ILE A 587 -6.61 4.88 10.08
N ALA A 588 -6.07 3.90 9.36
CA ALA A 588 -5.86 2.55 9.87
C ALA A 588 -4.48 2.48 10.55
N VAL A 589 -4.43 2.07 11.80
CA VAL A 589 -3.24 2.16 12.64
C VAL A 589 -2.86 0.78 13.13
N GLY A 590 -1.58 0.43 13.01
CA GLY A 590 -0.99 -0.79 13.52
C GLY A 590 0.49 -0.80 13.17
N TRP A 591 1.35 -0.76 14.19
CA TRP A 591 2.79 -0.64 13.99
C TRP A 591 3.38 -1.91 13.36
N GLY A 592 4.22 -1.73 12.33
CA GLY A 592 4.83 -2.85 11.62
C GLY A 592 5.48 -2.44 10.30
N GLY A 593 5.46 -3.37 9.34
CA GLY A 593 6.33 -3.30 8.16
C GLY A 593 7.78 -3.66 8.53
N VAL A 594 8.67 -3.76 7.54
CA VAL A 594 10.04 -4.29 7.74
C VAL A 594 10.82 -3.65 8.90
N PHE A 595 10.75 -2.33 9.08
CA PHE A 595 11.37 -1.65 10.22
C PHE A 595 10.63 -1.93 11.54
N GLY A 596 9.29 -1.86 11.51
CA GLY A 596 8.44 -2.05 12.68
C GLY A 596 8.37 -3.47 13.22
N ILE A 597 8.99 -4.45 12.54
CA ILE A 597 9.18 -5.82 13.06
C ILE A 597 10.06 -5.79 14.32
N SER A 598 11.22 -5.15 14.24
CA SER A 598 12.27 -5.20 15.28
C SER A 598 12.52 -3.87 15.98
N GLN A 599 12.00 -2.76 15.45
CA GLN A 599 12.15 -1.42 16.02
C GLN A 599 10.79 -0.82 16.39
N ARG A 600 10.77 0.17 17.28
CA ARG A 600 9.60 1.01 17.59
C ARG A 600 10.00 2.35 18.17
N ALA A 601 9.08 3.31 18.12
CA ALA A 601 9.26 4.65 18.68
C ALA A 601 8.22 5.02 19.77
N THR A 602 7.46 4.04 20.25
CA THR A 602 6.51 4.21 21.34
C THR A 602 6.61 3.07 22.37
N GLU A 603 6.28 3.38 23.62
CA GLU A 603 6.15 2.39 24.71
C GLU A 603 4.67 2.11 25.04
N THR A 604 3.80 2.32 24.07
CA THR A 604 2.39 1.92 24.11
C THR A 604 2.09 0.87 23.05
N GLU A 605 1.22 -0.06 23.39
CA GLU A 605 0.75 -1.11 22.50
C GLU A 605 -0.77 -0.99 22.37
N ALA A 606 -1.24 -1.09 21.13
CA ALA A 606 -2.65 -1.09 20.80
C ALA A 606 -2.85 -2.10 19.66
N PRO A 607 -3.95 -2.89 19.66
CA PRO A 607 -4.29 -3.70 18.51
C PRO A 607 -4.54 -2.80 17.30
N GLY A 608 -4.41 -3.38 16.11
CA GLY A 608 -4.75 -2.68 14.88
C GLY A 608 -6.14 -2.04 14.99
N THR A 609 -6.24 -0.75 14.68
CA THR A 609 -7.44 0.05 14.92
C THR A 609 -7.62 1.09 13.82
N VAL A 610 -8.84 1.23 13.31
CA VAL A 610 -9.24 2.38 12.50
C VAL A 610 -9.70 3.48 13.44
N TYR A 611 -9.12 4.67 13.30
CA TYR A 611 -9.58 5.88 13.97
C TYR A 611 -10.21 6.82 12.95
N THR A 612 -11.41 7.32 13.25
CA THR A 612 -12.12 8.26 12.38
C THR A 612 -12.45 9.53 13.13
N PHE A 613 -12.09 10.64 12.53
CA PHE A 613 -12.19 11.97 13.09
C PHE A 613 -13.14 12.85 12.28
N ALA A 614 -13.80 13.80 12.96
CA ALA A 614 -14.62 14.85 12.35
C ALA A 614 -14.57 16.11 13.23
N VAL A 615 -14.95 17.26 12.68
CA VAL A 615 -15.04 18.50 13.47
C VAL A 615 -16.07 18.31 14.58
N GLY A 616 -15.67 18.58 15.82
CA GLY A 616 -16.54 18.45 16.98
C GLY A 616 -16.79 17.01 17.43
N GLY A 617 -16.04 16.02 16.92
CA GLY A 617 -16.07 14.64 17.42
C GLY A 617 -15.71 14.58 18.92
N LYS A 618 -16.45 13.75 19.67
CA LYS A 618 -16.34 13.66 21.14
C LYS A 618 -16.22 12.23 21.67
N ALA A 619 -16.07 11.24 20.78
CA ALA A 619 -15.86 9.87 21.23
C ALA A 619 -14.56 9.79 22.06
N PRO A 620 -14.56 9.03 23.16
CA PRO A 620 -13.34 8.83 23.92
C PRO A 620 -12.33 8.04 23.07
N MET A 621 -11.06 8.41 23.17
CA MET A 621 -9.99 7.57 22.65
C MET A 621 -9.99 6.22 23.40
N PRO A 622 -9.74 5.09 22.73
CA PRO A 622 -9.51 3.81 23.40
C PRO A 622 -8.38 3.92 24.43
N GLU A 623 -8.45 3.10 25.47
CA GLU A 623 -7.32 2.97 26.40
C GLU A 623 -6.14 2.29 25.70
N PHE A 624 -4.94 2.79 25.98
CA PHE A 624 -3.69 2.25 25.46
C PHE A 624 -2.97 1.48 26.56
N ALA A 625 -2.46 0.29 26.23
CA ALA A 625 -1.63 -0.47 27.16
C ALA A 625 -0.20 0.06 27.12
N LYS A 626 0.49 0.09 28.26
CA LYS A 626 1.94 0.25 28.25
C LYS A 626 2.56 -1.01 27.69
N TYR A 627 3.42 -0.85 26.68
CA TYR A 627 4.28 -1.90 26.19
C TYR A 627 5.14 -2.41 27.35
N GLN A 628 5.00 -3.70 27.66
CA GLN A 628 5.78 -4.34 28.73
C GLN A 628 7.11 -4.81 28.15
N MET A 629 8.09 -3.91 28.10
CA MET A 629 9.47 -4.29 27.85
C MET A 629 9.98 -5.08 29.06
N GLY A 630 10.45 -6.31 28.83
CA GLY A 630 11.08 -7.10 29.88
C GLY A 630 12.40 -6.48 30.34
N ASN A 631 12.91 -6.95 31.47
CA ASN A 631 14.31 -6.69 31.82
C ASN A 631 15.23 -7.35 30.80
N LEU A 632 16.42 -6.77 30.63
CA LEU A 632 17.47 -7.37 29.82
C LEU A 632 17.80 -8.77 30.35
N LEU A 633 17.71 -9.78 29.48
CA LEU A 633 17.82 -11.20 29.76
C LEU A 633 19.02 -11.50 30.67
N THR A 634 18.82 -12.35 31.67
CA THR A 634 19.86 -12.80 32.59
C THR A 634 19.64 -14.25 33.00
N GLY A 635 20.69 -14.90 33.49
CA GLY A 635 20.60 -16.20 34.15
C GLY A 635 20.51 -17.41 33.21
N ILE A 636 20.73 -17.24 31.90
CA ILE A 636 21.02 -18.37 31.01
C ILE A 636 22.50 -18.72 31.18
N GLU A 637 22.81 -19.96 31.56
CA GLU A 637 24.19 -20.45 31.55
C GLU A 637 24.64 -20.70 30.11
N TYR A 638 25.85 -20.26 29.75
CA TYR A 638 26.40 -20.45 28.40
C TYR A 638 27.94 -20.51 28.41
N ASP A 639 28.53 -21.18 27.41
CA ASP A 639 29.97 -21.10 27.15
C ASP A 639 30.25 -19.87 26.25
N PRO A 640 31.06 -18.89 26.69
CA PRO A 640 31.45 -17.76 25.84
C PRO A 640 32.09 -18.16 24.50
N LYS A 641 32.66 -19.36 24.39
CA LYS A 641 33.23 -19.89 23.13
C LYS A 641 32.17 -20.19 22.07
N ASP A 642 30.92 -20.40 22.47
CA ASP A 642 29.81 -20.68 21.55
C ASP A 642 29.21 -19.40 20.96
N VAL A 643 29.50 -18.21 21.53
CA VAL A 643 28.94 -16.93 21.09
C VAL A 643 29.22 -16.63 19.61
N PRO A 644 30.44 -16.82 19.06
CA PRO A 644 30.71 -16.55 17.64
C PRO A 644 29.91 -17.43 16.68
N GLU A 645 29.82 -18.74 16.95
CA GLU A 645 29.02 -19.66 16.13
C GLU A 645 27.52 -19.41 16.31
N GLY A 646 27.08 -19.11 17.53
CA GLY A 646 25.73 -18.67 17.83
C GLY A 646 25.33 -17.41 17.07
N THR A 647 26.25 -16.45 16.95
CA THR A 647 26.06 -15.24 16.13
C THR A 647 25.82 -15.62 14.67
N ALA A 648 26.65 -16.51 14.13
CA ALA A 648 26.56 -16.96 12.74
C ALA A 648 25.19 -17.57 12.41
N ILE A 649 24.70 -18.45 13.29
CA ILE A 649 23.43 -19.14 13.14
C ILE A 649 22.27 -18.17 13.35
N TYR A 650 22.36 -17.30 14.36
CA TYR A 650 21.34 -16.30 14.65
C TYR A 650 21.11 -15.32 13.49
N VAL A 651 22.19 -14.84 12.87
CA VAL A 651 22.12 -13.97 11.67
C VAL A 651 21.40 -14.69 10.52
N ALA A 652 21.62 -15.99 10.36
CA ALA A 652 20.99 -16.78 9.32
C ALA A 652 19.52 -17.14 9.61
N ALA A 653 19.12 -17.28 10.87
CA ALA A 653 17.81 -17.84 11.25
C ALA A 653 16.84 -16.86 11.91
N CYS A 654 17.32 -15.90 12.70
CA CYS A 654 16.49 -15.16 13.65
C CYS A 654 16.52 -13.64 13.43
N ALA A 655 17.65 -13.09 12.96
CA ALA A 655 17.87 -11.64 12.89
C ALA A 655 16.86 -10.89 12.01
N THR A 656 16.31 -11.53 10.97
CA THR A 656 15.29 -10.94 10.08
C THR A 656 14.02 -10.54 10.82
N CYS A 657 13.68 -11.22 11.92
CA CYS A 657 12.45 -11.01 12.66
C CYS A 657 12.68 -10.44 14.07
N HIS A 658 13.76 -10.83 14.73
CA HIS A 658 13.98 -10.48 16.14
C HIS A 658 14.96 -9.31 16.35
N GLY A 659 15.61 -8.83 15.29
CA GLY A 659 16.67 -7.81 15.40
C GLY A 659 17.90 -8.34 16.15
N VAL A 660 18.72 -7.44 16.67
CA VAL A 660 19.88 -7.78 17.51
C VAL A 660 19.44 -7.84 18.99
N PRO A 661 19.65 -8.96 19.71
CA PRO A 661 19.19 -9.12 21.09
C PRO A 661 19.66 -8.00 22.03
N GLY A 662 18.72 -7.31 22.68
CA GLY A 662 18.97 -6.27 23.68
C GLY A 662 19.46 -4.93 23.12
N VAL A 663 20.08 -4.92 21.94
CA VAL A 663 20.45 -3.69 21.21
C VAL A 663 19.20 -3.05 20.61
N ASP A 664 18.41 -3.86 19.91
CA ASP A 664 17.13 -3.43 19.36
C ASP A 664 16.04 -3.57 20.43
N ARG A 665 15.11 -2.60 20.47
CA ARG A 665 14.05 -2.60 21.48
C ARG A 665 12.97 -3.64 21.21
N GLY A 666 12.87 -4.16 19.98
CA GLY A 666 11.75 -4.96 19.51
C GLY A 666 10.66 -4.06 18.91
N GLY A 667 9.89 -4.61 17.98
CA GLY A 667 8.77 -3.93 17.34
C GLY A 667 7.47 -4.67 17.63
N ASN A 668 6.72 -4.99 16.58
CA ASN A 668 5.58 -5.91 16.66
C ASN A 668 6.00 -7.39 16.80
N VAL A 669 7.29 -7.69 16.62
CA VAL A 669 7.91 -8.94 17.05
C VAL A 669 8.83 -8.66 18.24
N LYS A 670 8.73 -9.53 19.26
CA LYS A 670 9.51 -9.40 20.49
C LYS A 670 11.00 -9.61 20.21
N ASN A 671 11.84 -8.69 20.69
CA ASN A 671 13.29 -8.88 20.72
C ASN A 671 13.68 -9.90 21.79
N LEU A 672 14.57 -10.84 21.45
CA LEU A 672 14.90 -11.97 22.33
C LEU A 672 15.77 -11.58 23.52
N GLY A 673 16.46 -10.44 23.49
CA GLY A 673 17.21 -9.92 24.64
C GLY A 673 16.32 -9.39 25.76
N TYR A 674 15.02 -9.19 25.51
CA TYR A 674 14.02 -8.82 26.51
C TYR A 674 12.98 -9.93 26.76
N SER A 675 13.30 -11.16 26.35
CA SER A 675 12.53 -12.35 26.70
C SER A 675 12.87 -12.85 28.10
N THR A 676 12.04 -13.74 28.64
CA THR A 676 12.27 -14.35 29.96
C THR A 676 13.30 -15.46 29.89
N THR A 677 14.02 -15.67 31.00
CA THR A 677 14.98 -16.78 31.17
C THR A 677 14.32 -18.13 30.90
N GLU A 678 13.08 -18.33 31.34
CA GLU A 678 12.32 -19.54 31.04
C GLU A 678 12.17 -19.78 29.53
N LYS A 679 11.75 -18.76 28.77
CA LYS A 679 11.56 -18.89 27.32
C LYS A 679 12.87 -19.15 26.59
N ILE A 680 13.93 -18.44 26.95
CA ILE A 680 15.23 -18.64 26.31
C ILE A 680 15.84 -19.97 26.73
N GLY A 681 15.70 -20.41 27.99
CA GLY A 681 16.18 -21.72 28.46
C GLY A 681 15.48 -22.89 27.77
N HIS A 682 14.21 -22.72 27.41
CA HIS A 682 13.40 -23.70 26.66
C HIS A 682 13.29 -23.38 25.16
N LEU A 683 14.29 -22.69 24.58
CA LEU A 683 14.22 -22.22 23.19
C LEU A 683 13.97 -23.37 22.19
N LYS A 684 14.49 -24.57 22.45
CA LYS A 684 14.27 -25.76 21.61
C LYS A 684 12.78 -26.09 21.42
N ASP A 685 11.99 -25.94 22.49
CA ASP A 685 10.55 -26.23 22.50
C ASP A 685 9.74 -25.15 21.77
N ILE A 686 10.37 -24.00 21.49
CA ILE A 686 9.81 -22.89 20.73
C ILE A 686 10.17 -22.98 19.25
N VAL A 687 11.43 -23.28 18.92
CA VAL A 687 11.91 -23.26 17.53
C VAL A 687 11.59 -24.55 16.77
N PHE A 688 11.36 -25.67 17.47
CA PHE A 688 10.97 -26.94 16.87
C PHE A 688 9.51 -27.26 17.18
N LYS A 689 8.66 -27.16 16.14
CA LYS A 689 7.21 -27.41 16.24
C LYS A 689 6.52 -26.64 17.39
N GLY A 690 7.05 -25.46 17.74
CA GLY A 690 6.66 -24.75 18.95
C GLY A 690 5.31 -24.04 18.89
N PRO A 691 4.90 -23.44 20.02
CA PRO A 691 3.53 -22.94 20.22
C PRO A 691 3.22 -21.62 19.49
N PHE A 692 4.21 -20.94 18.90
CA PHE A 692 4.03 -19.64 18.25
C PHE A 692 3.87 -19.74 16.72
N ARG A 693 3.74 -20.95 16.16
CA ARG A 693 3.58 -21.17 14.71
C ARG A 693 2.37 -20.46 14.13
N ASP A 694 1.26 -20.47 14.86
CA ASP A 694 0.02 -19.79 14.45
C ASP A 694 0.12 -18.25 14.54
N LYS A 695 1.22 -17.73 15.10
CA LYS A 695 1.55 -16.30 15.13
C LYS A 695 2.63 -15.89 14.12
N GLY A 696 3.09 -16.82 13.28
CA GLY A 696 4.14 -16.54 12.28
C GLY A 696 5.54 -16.98 12.65
N MET A 697 5.75 -17.61 13.82
CA MET A 697 7.08 -18.16 14.18
C MET A 697 7.39 -19.39 13.31
N PRO A 698 8.49 -19.40 12.55
CA PRO A 698 8.82 -20.53 11.68
C PRO A 698 9.20 -21.77 12.47
N ASP A 699 8.91 -22.95 11.89
CA ASP A 699 9.44 -24.21 12.38
C ASP A 699 10.84 -24.44 11.79
N PHE A 700 11.82 -24.64 12.68
CA PHE A 700 13.22 -24.89 12.31
C PHE A 700 13.58 -26.38 12.33
N THR A 701 12.60 -27.28 12.50
CA THR A 701 12.83 -28.73 12.46
C THR A 701 13.51 -29.12 11.14
N GLY A 702 14.66 -29.80 11.23
CA GLY A 702 15.47 -30.20 10.07
C GLY A 702 16.28 -29.07 9.44
N LYS A 703 16.18 -27.83 9.94
CA LYS A 703 17.00 -26.68 9.55
C LYS A 703 18.05 -26.33 10.60
N LEU A 704 17.74 -26.56 11.88
CA LEU A 704 18.64 -26.40 13.02
C LEU A 704 18.68 -27.71 13.83
N THR A 705 19.79 -27.93 14.52
CA THR A 705 19.98 -29.00 15.50
C THR A 705 19.82 -28.48 16.93
N GLU A 706 19.66 -29.36 17.92
CA GLU A 706 19.64 -28.94 19.33
C GLU A 706 20.95 -28.25 19.75
N ALA A 707 22.10 -28.67 19.20
CA ALA A 707 23.39 -28.04 19.47
C ALA A 707 23.44 -26.60 18.91
N ASP A 708 22.81 -26.35 17.76
CA ASP A 708 22.69 -24.99 17.21
C ASP A 708 21.85 -24.10 18.13
N VAL A 709 20.79 -24.64 18.74
CA VAL A 709 19.95 -23.91 19.70
C VAL A 709 20.74 -23.49 20.92
N VAL A 710 21.62 -24.36 21.45
CA VAL A 710 22.52 -24.01 22.58
C VAL A 710 23.43 -22.83 22.23
N LYS A 711 24.00 -22.83 21.02
CA LYS A 711 24.84 -21.72 20.55
C LYS A 711 24.05 -20.43 20.36
N ILE A 712 22.82 -20.52 19.85
CA ILE A 712 21.90 -19.37 19.76
C ILE A 712 21.62 -18.81 21.15
N GLN A 713 21.32 -19.65 22.15
CA GLN A 713 21.11 -19.22 23.53
C GLN A 713 22.35 -18.49 24.08
N ALA A 714 23.55 -19.03 23.82
CA ALA A 714 24.82 -18.40 24.20
C ALA A 714 24.97 -17.01 23.58
N PHE A 715 24.66 -16.85 22.29
CA PHE A 715 24.69 -15.54 21.63
C PHE A 715 23.69 -14.54 22.22
N ILE A 716 22.44 -14.96 22.45
CA ILE A 716 21.38 -14.09 22.99
C ILE A 716 21.78 -13.58 24.38
N GLN A 717 22.19 -14.48 25.28
CA GLN A 717 22.62 -14.12 26.63
C GLN A 717 23.92 -13.32 26.63
N GLY A 718 24.92 -13.75 25.86
CA GLY A 718 26.21 -13.05 25.79
C GLY A 718 26.08 -11.62 25.26
N THR A 719 25.20 -11.39 24.29
CA THR A 719 24.91 -10.03 23.79
C THR A 719 24.22 -9.18 24.86
N ALA A 720 23.23 -9.75 25.56
CA ALA A 720 22.55 -9.08 26.65
C ALA A 720 23.51 -8.70 27.79
N ASP A 721 24.48 -9.55 28.12
CA ASP A 721 25.49 -9.24 29.14
C ASP A 721 26.50 -8.18 28.68
N ALA A 722 26.89 -8.19 27.41
CA ALA A 722 27.84 -7.24 26.85
C ALA A 722 27.34 -5.79 26.88
N ILE A 723 26.03 -5.57 26.71
CA ILE A 723 25.42 -4.24 26.68
C ILE A 723 24.82 -3.80 28.02
N ARG A 724 24.83 -4.67 29.03
CA ARG A 724 24.22 -4.37 30.33
C ARG A 724 24.92 -3.15 30.94
N PRO A 725 24.18 -2.13 31.41
CA PRO A 725 24.77 -1.01 32.14
C PRO A 725 25.60 -1.52 33.32
N LYS A 726 26.84 -1.03 33.43
CA LYS A 726 27.77 -1.38 34.51
C LYS A 726 27.57 -0.52 35.73
#